data_AF-A0A073CH34-F1
#
_entry.id   AF-A0A073CH34-F1
#
_cell.length_a   1.000
_cell.length_b   1.000
_cell.length_c   1.000
_cell.angle_alpha   90.00
_cell.angle_beta   90.00
_cell.angle_gamma   90.00
#
_symmetry.space_group_name_H-M   'P 1'
#
loop_
_entity.id
_entity.type
_entity.pdbx_description
1 polymer ?
#
loop_
_entity_poly.entity_id
_entity_poly.type
_entity_poly.pdbx_seq_one_letter_code
_entity_poly.pdbx_strand_id
1 'polypeptide(L)'
;MEMIGQLLDRRYRIVQVLSSGAFGQTYLAADTRRPGHPQCVVKQLRPPNNNSNTLKTALRLFRQEAEILERLGKHDQIPQLLAYFEDHNQFYLIEEFVSGQPLMKELVPGVPWSEEQVILLIEDILEILVFVHDNQVIHRDVNPSNLIRRKSDKKLVLIDFGSVKEVSTRLADGNGQGLRTIATGTPFYMPIEQFQGHPQYNSDIYAVGMIAIQAITGLEASDLPKLQDPNLSSTGELSWQSYAKVSAGLTQVIDRMVHPYYSKRYLTVIDVLDDLRKATGRSGFNINKLKSFPIYQEEKKPIPWPKIIAITTTGLVSLIVIFGLLQVLNRPDPVKAENALKRGVEKVNQGDPKGAIRAFNQAIKFNPNNPEAYHKRANAYYDLKEYEQALADYTKAIELNPKYVNAYFNRGLTRYDMSDLSGALADFNQVLKQEPQDGDAFYKRGLIHYDLEDYTAAINDYNTVLRLQPKESKVYRARGTALVKSGDLQAGMADYTEAIRLEPKNPIGYYDRGRARFHLGDYQGALADYNTVLQIDPNNSEAYANRCSVYINLWDYDQAIKDCTEAINRTPNEVAYNNRCIANLNLKDYPKAIEDCSKAIEIKGDDYKAYSNRGLARSAAQDYEGAIADYTQGININPNDAEAYGNRAQVHVRMKNYDKAIADYAQAIRLKPNYAAAYYGRGLVRVEIGDKSGAISDFEQAGKLYLEQGLTGGYKDAQFQIKRLQSGS
;
A
#
# COMPACT_ATOMS: atom_id res chain seq x y z
N MET A 1 -1.96 -10.50 32.53
CA MET A 1 -3.03 -10.48 33.56
C MET A 1 -4.24 -9.81 32.97
N GLU A 2 -5.42 -10.41 33.11
CA GLU A 2 -6.68 -9.87 32.58
C GLU A 2 -7.10 -8.62 33.37
N MET A 3 -7.45 -7.53 32.65
CA MET A 3 -7.83 -6.23 33.24
C MET A 3 -9.25 -6.21 33.81
N ILE A 4 -9.88 -7.37 34.04
CA ILE A 4 -11.26 -7.46 34.50
C ILE A 4 -11.39 -6.80 35.87
N GLY A 5 -12.38 -5.90 36.01
CA GLY A 5 -12.58 -5.10 37.22
C GLY A 5 -11.73 -3.82 37.30
N GLN A 6 -10.72 -3.65 36.43
CA GLN A 6 -9.91 -2.42 36.39
C GLN A 6 -10.75 -1.23 35.95
N LEU A 7 -10.49 -0.06 36.57
CA LEU A 7 -11.14 1.21 36.25
C LEU A 7 -10.19 2.07 35.40
N LEU A 8 -10.50 2.23 34.12
CA LEU A 8 -9.75 3.05 33.17
C LEU A 8 -10.28 4.49 33.17
N ASP A 9 -9.38 5.47 33.08
CA ASP A 9 -9.69 6.91 33.13
C ASP A 9 -10.62 7.32 34.29
N ARG A 10 -10.56 6.56 35.40
CA ARG A 10 -11.48 6.71 36.55
C ARG A 10 -12.96 6.76 36.14
N ARG A 11 -13.33 6.06 35.06
CA ARG A 11 -14.68 6.12 34.45
C ARG A 11 -15.13 4.76 33.93
N TYR A 12 -14.30 4.04 33.19
CA TYR A 12 -14.71 2.82 32.49
C TYR A 12 -14.25 1.59 33.25
N ARG A 13 -15.17 0.82 33.83
CA ARG A 13 -14.84 -0.41 34.54
C ARG A 13 -14.92 -1.59 33.58
N ILE A 14 -13.81 -2.29 33.36
CA ILE A 14 -13.79 -3.47 32.50
C ILE A 14 -14.64 -4.59 33.11
N VAL A 15 -15.55 -5.16 32.31
CA VAL A 15 -16.49 -6.20 32.70
C VAL A 15 -16.08 -7.55 32.14
N GLN A 16 -15.76 -7.62 30.84
CA GLN A 16 -15.35 -8.87 30.18
C GLN A 16 -14.47 -8.59 28.97
N VAL A 17 -13.68 -9.58 28.55
CA VAL A 17 -12.97 -9.57 27.26
C VAL A 17 -13.96 -9.96 26.16
N LEU A 18 -14.04 -9.17 25.08
CA LEU A 18 -14.85 -9.46 23.90
C LEU A 18 -14.03 -10.12 22.80
N SER A 19 -12.81 -9.63 22.54
CA SER A 19 -11.88 -10.21 21.57
C SER A 19 -10.43 -9.83 21.86
N SER A 20 -9.49 -10.64 21.38
CA SER A 20 -8.04 -10.40 21.49
C SER A 20 -7.41 -10.58 20.11
N GLY A 21 -6.63 -9.61 19.66
CA GLY A 21 -5.93 -9.61 18.37
C GLY A 21 -4.44 -9.30 18.51
N ALA A 22 -3.72 -9.36 17.38
CA ALA A 22 -2.26 -9.16 17.34
C ALA A 22 -1.80 -7.75 17.75
N PHE A 23 -2.67 -6.75 17.67
CA PHE A 23 -2.36 -5.34 17.94
C PHE A 23 -3.25 -4.70 19.01
N GLY A 24 -4.15 -5.45 19.64
CA GLY A 24 -5.09 -4.88 20.59
C GLY A 24 -6.03 -5.89 21.23
N GLN A 25 -6.72 -5.46 22.27
CA GLN A 25 -7.72 -6.24 22.98
C GLN A 25 -8.99 -5.41 23.17
N THR A 26 -10.13 -6.01 22.87
CA THR A 26 -11.44 -5.37 22.95
C THR A 26 -12.18 -5.90 24.17
N TYR A 27 -12.75 -5.01 24.96
CA TYR A 27 -13.45 -5.31 26.20
C TYR A 27 -14.86 -4.72 26.18
N LEU A 28 -15.75 -5.33 26.96
CA LEU A 28 -16.94 -4.67 27.44
C LEU A 28 -16.58 -3.93 28.73
N ALA A 29 -17.03 -2.69 28.86
CA ALA A 29 -16.91 -1.94 30.10
C ALA A 29 -18.23 -1.27 30.47
N ALA A 30 -18.34 -0.87 31.74
CA ALA A 30 -19.44 -0.06 32.24
C ALA A 30 -18.96 1.38 32.48
N ASP A 31 -19.69 2.37 31.96
CA ASP A 31 -19.44 3.79 32.24
C ASP A 31 -19.95 4.15 33.64
N THR A 32 -19.04 4.20 34.60
CA THR A 32 -19.38 4.42 36.02
C THR A 32 -19.87 5.84 36.32
N ARG A 33 -19.68 6.80 35.40
CA ARG A 33 -20.07 8.21 35.61
C ARG A 33 -21.44 8.56 35.04
N ARG A 34 -22.12 7.60 34.39
CA ARG A 34 -23.49 7.78 33.88
C ARG A 34 -24.48 6.97 34.73
N PRO A 35 -25.67 7.51 35.05
CA PRO A 35 -26.72 6.76 35.73
C PRO A 35 -27.03 5.44 35.01
N GLY A 36 -27.19 4.35 35.78
CA GLY A 36 -27.47 3.02 35.22
C GLY A 36 -26.26 2.29 34.62
N HIS A 37 -25.06 2.89 34.68
CA HIS A 37 -23.79 2.27 34.25
C HIS A 37 -23.86 1.63 32.85
N PRO A 38 -24.23 2.40 31.81
CA PRO A 38 -24.40 1.87 30.47
C PRO A 38 -23.12 1.18 29.98
N GLN A 39 -23.31 0.11 29.22
CA GLN A 39 -22.22 -0.65 28.65
C GLN A 39 -21.62 0.05 27.43
N CYS A 40 -20.31 -0.03 27.30
CA CYS A 40 -19.54 0.49 26.17
C CYS A 40 -18.45 -0.52 25.77
N VAL A 41 -17.95 -0.39 24.55
CA VAL A 41 -16.79 -1.14 24.07
C VAL A 41 -15.53 -0.35 24.37
N VAL A 42 -14.51 -1.01 24.90
CA VAL A 42 -13.16 -0.45 25.07
C VAL A 42 -12.23 -1.22 24.16
N LYS A 43 -11.69 -0.56 23.13
CA LYS A 43 -10.56 -1.11 22.37
C LYS A 43 -9.28 -0.60 22.98
N GLN A 44 -8.39 -1.50 23.38
CA GLN A 44 -7.06 -1.19 23.89
C GLN A 44 -6.03 -1.54 22.83
N LEU A 45 -5.16 -0.61 22.47
CA LEU A 45 -4.00 -0.90 21.64
C LEU A 45 -2.93 -1.66 22.45
N ARG A 46 -2.53 -2.85 21.98
CA ARG A 46 -1.47 -3.68 22.58
C ARG A 46 -0.45 -4.08 21.52
N PRO A 47 0.66 -3.35 21.39
CA PRO A 47 1.70 -3.70 20.44
C PRO A 47 2.37 -5.02 20.85
N PRO A 48 2.62 -5.96 19.92
CA PRO A 48 3.23 -7.26 20.25
C PRO A 48 4.73 -7.15 20.58
N ASN A 49 5.41 -6.09 20.11
CA ASN A 49 6.84 -5.78 20.36
C ASN A 49 7.06 -4.26 20.35
N ASN A 50 8.11 -3.76 21.02
CA ASN A 50 8.52 -2.34 21.01
C ASN A 50 9.20 -1.88 19.68
N ASN A 51 8.95 -2.56 18.56
CA ASN A 51 9.45 -2.11 17.26
C ASN A 51 8.76 -0.77 16.89
N SER A 52 9.57 0.29 16.75
CA SER A 52 9.12 1.67 16.46
C SER A 52 8.13 1.74 15.29
N ASN A 53 8.33 0.98 14.22
CA ASN A 53 7.51 1.12 13.00
C ASN A 53 6.15 0.42 13.12
N THR A 54 6.11 -0.75 13.75
CA THR A 54 4.86 -1.47 14.04
C THR A 54 4.01 -0.69 15.04
N LEU A 55 4.64 -0.10 16.07
CA LEU A 55 3.96 0.73 17.06
C LEU A 55 3.39 2.02 16.43
N LYS A 56 4.17 2.73 15.60
CA LYS A 56 3.70 3.92 14.86
C LYS A 56 2.52 3.60 13.95
N THR A 57 2.57 2.47 13.27
CA THR A 57 1.50 2.01 12.38
C THR A 57 0.22 1.70 13.14
N ALA A 58 0.31 0.90 14.21
CA ALA A 58 -0.83 0.53 15.02
C ALA A 58 -1.46 1.77 15.68
N LEU A 59 -0.63 2.69 16.18
CA LEU A 59 -1.08 3.96 16.73
C LEU A 59 -1.79 4.85 15.69
N ARG A 60 -1.29 4.88 14.45
CA ARG A 60 -1.90 5.62 13.35
C ARG A 60 -3.29 5.09 13.01
N LEU A 61 -3.43 3.77 12.80
CA LEU A 61 -4.73 3.16 12.48
C LEU A 61 -5.74 3.38 13.61
N PHE A 62 -5.29 3.27 14.85
CA PHE A 62 -6.11 3.49 16.04
C PHE A 62 -6.60 4.93 16.21
N ARG A 63 -5.75 5.93 15.88
CA ARG A 63 -6.16 7.34 15.86
C ARG A 63 -7.10 7.64 14.70
N GLN A 64 -6.82 7.07 13.53
CA GLN A 64 -7.64 7.26 12.34
C GLN A 64 -9.07 6.74 12.55
N GLU A 65 -9.24 5.62 13.26
CA GLU A 65 -10.57 5.12 13.64
C GLU A 65 -11.34 6.15 14.49
N ALA A 66 -10.69 6.73 15.49
CA ALA A 66 -11.29 7.76 16.34
C ALA A 66 -11.71 9.00 15.54
N GLU A 67 -10.83 9.52 14.70
CA GLU A 67 -11.08 10.70 13.87
C GLU A 67 -12.26 10.49 12.92
N ILE A 68 -12.39 9.29 12.35
CA ILE A 68 -13.44 8.98 11.38
C ILE A 68 -14.77 8.73 12.05
N LEU A 69 -14.80 8.02 13.19
CA LEU A 69 -16.02 7.88 13.98
C LEU A 69 -16.52 9.23 14.51
N GLU A 70 -15.62 10.12 14.94
CA GLU A 70 -15.99 11.49 15.33
C GLU A 70 -16.59 12.27 14.16
N ARG A 71 -15.98 12.16 12.97
CA ARG A 71 -16.47 12.83 11.75
C ARG A 71 -17.81 12.29 11.26
N LEU A 72 -17.98 10.96 11.25
CA LEU A 72 -19.25 10.32 10.89
C LEU A 72 -20.36 10.68 11.89
N GLY A 73 -19.98 11.03 13.12
CA GLY A 73 -20.88 11.53 14.14
C GLY A 73 -21.91 10.47 14.54
N LYS A 74 -23.20 10.84 14.51
CA LYS A 74 -24.28 9.96 14.95
C LYS A 74 -24.99 9.33 13.75
N HIS A 75 -24.99 8.00 13.70
CA HIS A 75 -25.72 7.21 12.72
C HIS A 75 -26.36 5.98 13.38
N ASP A 76 -27.53 5.54 12.92
CA ASP A 76 -28.29 4.44 13.55
C ASP A 76 -27.58 3.07 13.45
N GLN A 77 -26.75 2.90 12.41
CA GLN A 77 -26.10 1.62 12.07
C GLN A 77 -24.57 1.70 12.09
N ILE A 78 -23.99 2.72 12.76
CA ILE A 78 -22.55 2.85 13.02
C ILE A 78 -22.38 3.22 14.51
N PRO A 79 -21.54 2.51 15.28
CA PRO A 79 -21.34 2.83 16.70
C PRO A 79 -20.80 4.25 16.90
N GLN A 80 -21.34 4.97 17.88
CA GLN A 80 -20.83 6.31 18.21
C GLN A 80 -19.52 6.23 19.01
N LEU A 81 -18.56 7.11 18.69
CA LEU A 81 -17.40 7.37 19.55
C LEU A 81 -17.83 8.07 20.85
N LEU A 82 -17.49 7.49 21.99
CA LEU A 82 -17.84 8.02 23.32
C LEU A 82 -16.67 8.73 24.01
N ALA A 83 -15.44 8.27 23.78
CA ALA A 83 -14.20 8.87 24.26
C ALA A 83 -12.98 8.25 23.58
N TYR A 84 -11.87 8.98 23.58
CA TYR A 84 -10.54 8.50 23.22
C TYR A 84 -9.53 9.08 24.22
N PHE A 85 -8.69 8.24 24.81
CA PHE A 85 -7.71 8.69 25.82
C PHE A 85 -6.47 7.79 25.90
N GLU A 86 -5.43 8.31 26.54
CA GLU A 86 -4.19 7.59 26.86
C GLU A 86 -4.08 7.42 28.39
N ASP A 87 -3.76 6.20 28.84
CA ASP A 87 -3.57 5.88 30.26
C ASP A 87 -2.37 4.92 30.41
N HIS A 88 -1.38 5.31 31.22
CA HIS A 88 -0.11 4.57 31.42
C HIS A 88 0.60 4.15 30.11
N ASN A 89 0.73 5.07 29.15
CA ASN A 89 1.30 4.81 27.80
C ASN A 89 0.55 3.72 27.01
N GLN A 90 -0.73 3.51 27.28
CA GLN A 90 -1.62 2.65 26.51
C GLN A 90 -2.77 3.50 25.94
N PHE A 91 -3.18 3.19 24.72
CA PHE A 91 -4.20 3.96 24.01
C PHE A 91 -5.54 3.22 24.05
N TYR A 92 -6.61 3.95 24.35
CA TYR A 92 -7.95 3.44 24.51
C TYR A 92 -8.96 4.21 23.67
N LEU A 93 -9.85 3.46 22.99
CA LEU A 93 -10.96 3.97 22.19
C LEU A 93 -12.24 3.41 22.79
N ILE A 94 -13.19 4.29 23.10
CA ILE A 94 -14.45 3.94 23.74
C ILE A 94 -15.59 4.15 22.76
N GLU A 95 -16.32 3.09 22.43
CA GLU A 95 -17.42 3.09 21.48
C GLU A 95 -18.73 2.65 22.13
N GLU A 96 -19.85 3.01 21.50
CA GLU A 96 -21.16 2.45 21.84
C GLU A 96 -21.16 0.92 21.74
N PHE A 97 -21.73 0.25 22.74
CA PHE A 97 -21.88 -1.20 22.71
C PHE A 97 -23.10 -1.62 21.88
N VAL A 98 -22.84 -2.38 20.81
CA VAL A 98 -23.89 -2.97 19.98
C VAL A 98 -24.26 -4.36 20.52
N SER A 99 -25.40 -4.45 21.20
CA SER A 99 -25.93 -5.74 21.64
C SER A 99 -26.48 -6.53 20.46
N GLY A 100 -25.81 -7.62 20.07
CA GLY A 100 -26.09 -8.33 18.83
C GLY A 100 -25.32 -9.64 18.66
N GLN A 101 -25.43 -10.21 17.46
CA GLN A 101 -24.63 -11.35 17.01
C GLN A 101 -23.88 -10.96 15.72
N PRO A 102 -22.59 -11.30 15.58
CA PRO A 102 -21.88 -11.07 14.33
C PRO A 102 -22.49 -11.87 13.17
N LEU A 103 -22.57 -11.27 11.98
CA LEU A 103 -23.11 -11.87 10.76
C LEU A 103 -22.38 -13.16 10.40
N MET A 104 -21.07 -13.25 10.68
CA MET A 104 -20.29 -14.49 10.49
C MET A 104 -20.91 -15.72 11.17
N LYS A 105 -21.60 -15.53 12.31
CA LYS A 105 -22.28 -16.64 13.00
C LYS A 105 -23.65 -16.98 12.41
N GLU A 106 -24.21 -16.11 11.56
CA GLU A 106 -25.46 -16.36 10.83
C GLU A 106 -25.19 -17.06 9.48
N LEU A 107 -24.03 -16.80 8.87
CA LEU A 107 -23.56 -17.45 7.64
C LEU A 107 -22.96 -18.83 7.94
N VAL A 108 -23.83 -19.80 8.24
CA VAL A 108 -23.42 -21.18 8.56
C VAL A 108 -22.96 -21.92 7.30
N PRO A 109 -21.71 -22.45 7.25
CA PRO A 109 -21.24 -23.22 6.11
C PRO A 109 -22.13 -24.43 5.80
N GLY A 110 -22.40 -24.66 4.52
CA GLY A 110 -23.30 -25.69 4.01
C GLY A 110 -24.79 -25.35 4.08
N VAL A 111 -25.17 -24.18 4.63
CA VAL A 111 -26.57 -23.75 4.74
C VAL A 111 -26.80 -22.50 3.88
N PRO A 112 -27.22 -22.67 2.61
CA PRO A 112 -27.53 -21.53 1.75
C PRO A 112 -28.76 -20.76 2.25
N TRP A 113 -28.70 -19.44 2.15
CA TRP A 113 -29.82 -18.55 2.45
C TRP A 113 -30.79 -18.49 1.27
N SER A 114 -32.05 -18.12 1.54
CA SER A 114 -33.00 -17.85 0.46
C SER A 114 -32.64 -16.54 -0.27
N GLU A 115 -33.09 -16.44 -1.52
CA GLU A 115 -32.89 -15.25 -2.35
C GLU A 115 -33.38 -13.98 -1.63
N GLU A 116 -34.55 -14.05 -1.00
CA GLU A 116 -35.15 -12.98 -0.20
C GLU A 116 -34.25 -12.52 0.96
N GLN A 117 -33.66 -13.47 1.68
CA GLN A 117 -32.73 -13.15 2.79
C GLN A 117 -31.45 -12.49 2.27
N VAL A 118 -30.94 -12.91 1.11
CA VAL A 118 -29.74 -12.31 0.50
C VAL A 118 -30.02 -10.91 -0.03
N ILE A 119 -31.19 -10.68 -0.62
CA ILE A 119 -31.61 -9.34 -1.06
C ILE A 119 -31.67 -8.39 0.16
N LEU A 120 -32.34 -8.80 1.24
CA LEU A 120 -32.42 -7.99 2.46
C LEU A 120 -31.05 -7.75 3.09
N LEU A 121 -30.13 -8.73 3.03
CA LEU A 121 -28.76 -8.59 3.49
C LEU A 121 -27.99 -7.53 2.69
N ILE A 122 -28.09 -7.58 1.36
CA ILE A 122 -27.44 -6.59 0.49
C ILE A 122 -28.02 -5.20 0.78
N GLU A 123 -29.35 -5.04 0.84
CA GLU A 123 -29.99 -3.75 1.12
C GLU A 123 -29.52 -3.16 2.46
N ASP A 124 -29.52 -3.95 3.53
CA ASP A 124 -29.13 -3.51 4.88
C ASP A 124 -27.67 -3.03 4.93
N ILE A 125 -26.73 -3.73 4.26
CA ILE A 125 -25.32 -3.30 4.22
C ILE A 125 -25.14 -2.07 3.34
N LEU A 126 -25.78 -2.03 2.17
CA LEU A 126 -25.66 -0.92 1.23
C LEU A 126 -26.24 0.36 1.80
N GLU A 127 -27.34 0.31 2.57
CA GLU A 127 -27.89 1.50 3.24
C GLU A 127 -26.88 2.15 4.20
N ILE A 128 -26.05 1.36 4.88
CA ILE A 128 -24.94 1.87 5.70
C ILE A 128 -23.88 2.53 4.81
N LEU A 129 -23.50 1.87 3.72
CA LEU A 129 -22.45 2.35 2.82
C LEU A 129 -22.86 3.62 2.06
N VAL A 130 -24.15 3.88 1.83
CA VAL A 130 -24.61 5.18 1.30
C VAL A 130 -24.13 6.31 2.22
N PHE A 131 -24.33 6.18 3.53
CA PHE A 131 -23.91 7.21 4.49
C PHE A 131 -22.38 7.32 4.59
N VAL A 132 -21.68 6.18 4.63
CA VAL A 132 -20.20 6.15 4.70
C VAL A 132 -19.58 6.81 3.45
N HIS A 133 -20.07 6.48 2.26
CA HIS A 133 -19.55 7.01 1.00
C HIS A 133 -19.92 8.49 0.79
N ASP A 134 -21.10 8.94 1.23
CA ASP A 134 -21.50 10.37 1.18
C ASP A 134 -20.58 11.24 2.08
N ASN A 135 -20.10 10.67 3.18
CA ASN A 135 -19.07 11.26 4.04
C ASN A 135 -17.64 11.08 3.52
N GLN A 136 -17.47 10.71 2.24
CA GLN A 136 -16.18 10.54 1.56
C GLN A 136 -15.26 9.52 2.24
N VAL A 137 -15.82 8.46 2.81
CA VAL A 137 -15.06 7.36 3.43
C VAL A 137 -15.21 6.11 2.57
N ILE A 138 -14.10 5.39 2.35
CA ILE A 138 -14.10 4.00 1.85
C ILE A 138 -13.78 3.10 3.04
N HIS A 139 -14.63 2.12 3.32
CA HIS A 139 -14.52 1.31 4.54
C HIS A 139 -13.37 0.30 4.48
N ARG A 140 -13.20 -0.39 3.34
CA ARG A 140 -12.12 -1.34 3.03
C ARG A 140 -12.15 -2.66 3.81
N ASP A 141 -12.82 -2.77 4.94
CA ASP A 141 -12.93 -4.07 5.64
C ASP A 141 -14.38 -4.48 5.91
N VAL A 142 -15.25 -4.32 4.90
CA VAL A 142 -16.62 -4.83 4.96
C VAL A 142 -16.58 -6.35 4.87
N ASN A 143 -16.85 -7.04 5.97
CA ASN A 143 -16.86 -8.50 6.05
C ASN A 143 -17.85 -8.97 7.14
N PRO A 144 -18.23 -10.26 7.17
CA PRO A 144 -19.22 -10.75 8.13
C PRO A 144 -18.82 -10.68 9.61
N SER A 145 -17.52 -10.59 9.93
CA SER A 145 -17.05 -10.41 11.30
C SER A 145 -17.24 -8.97 11.80
N ASN A 146 -17.22 -8.01 10.87
CA ASN A 146 -17.37 -6.58 11.13
C ASN A 146 -18.82 -6.08 11.00
N LEU A 147 -19.79 -6.99 10.89
CA LEU A 147 -21.22 -6.67 10.83
C LEU A 147 -21.92 -7.35 12.00
N ILE A 148 -22.60 -6.58 12.86
CA ILE A 148 -23.37 -7.11 13.99
C ILE A 148 -24.87 -6.93 13.72
N ARG A 149 -25.64 -8.01 13.77
CA ARG A 149 -27.10 -7.92 13.78
C ARG A 149 -27.59 -7.54 15.17
N ARG A 150 -28.10 -6.32 15.30
CA ARG A 150 -28.56 -5.73 16.56
C ARG A 150 -29.80 -6.44 17.09
N LYS A 151 -29.83 -6.76 18.39
CA LYS A 151 -30.93 -7.54 18.99
C LYS A 151 -32.26 -6.79 19.00
N SER A 152 -32.23 -5.47 19.18
CA SER A 152 -33.43 -4.64 19.40
C SER A 152 -34.35 -4.56 18.19
N ASP A 153 -33.78 -4.50 16.98
CA ASP A 153 -34.52 -4.22 15.75
C ASP A 153 -34.05 -5.05 14.54
N LYS A 154 -33.07 -5.93 14.73
CA LYS A 154 -32.53 -6.85 13.71
C LYS A 154 -31.82 -6.18 12.53
N LYS A 155 -31.51 -4.88 12.60
CA LYS A 155 -30.66 -4.20 11.62
C LYS A 155 -29.19 -4.59 11.78
N LEU A 156 -28.45 -4.59 10.68
CA LEU A 156 -27.00 -4.70 10.72
C LEU A 156 -26.37 -3.38 11.15
N VAL A 157 -25.30 -3.49 11.94
CA VAL A 157 -24.47 -2.38 12.37
C VAL A 157 -23.06 -2.68 11.90
N LEU A 158 -22.47 -1.79 11.10
CA LEU A 158 -21.09 -1.91 10.64
C LEU A 158 -20.17 -1.42 11.76
N ILE A 159 -19.30 -2.32 12.21
CA ILE A 159 -18.34 -2.08 13.27
C ILE A 159 -16.93 -2.10 12.70
N ASP A 160 -15.98 -1.52 13.43
CA ASP A 160 -14.54 -1.49 13.11
C ASP A 160 -14.17 -0.63 11.89
N PHE A 161 -13.86 0.64 12.18
CA PHE A 161 -13.40 1.62 11.18
C PHE A 161 -11.86 1.75 11.18
N GLY A 162 -11.12 0.78 11.73
CA GLY A 162 -9.66 0.82 11.80
C GLY A 162 -8.93 0.71 10.45
N SER A 163 -9.63 0.29 9.39
CA SER A 163 -9.06 0.02 8.06
C SER A 163 -9.46 1.02 6.98
N VAL A 164 -10.27 2.02 7.31
CA VAL A 164 -10.89 2.93 6.33
C VAL A 164 -9.89 3.87 5.64
N LYS A 165 -10.30 4.45 4.51
CA LYS A 165 -9.55 5.49 3.77
C LYS A 165 -10.45 6.70 3.53
N GLU A 166 -9.93 7.89 3.84
CA GLU A 166 -10.62 9.13 3.51
C GLU A 166 -10.34 9.54 2.06
N VAL A 167 -11.39 9.91 1.34
CA VAL A 167 -11.34 10.51 0.00
C VAL A 167 -11.38 12.02 0.15
N SER A 168 -10.58 12.56 1.06
CA SER A 168 -10.55 14.00 1.28
C SER A 168 -9.75 14.69 0.17
N THR A 169 -10.42 15.60 -0.53
CA THR A 169 -9.86 16.85 -1.05
C THR A 169 -9.05 17.53 0.07
N ARG A 170 -7.73 17.32 0.16
CA ARG A 170 -6.90 17.91 1.22
C ARG A 170 -6.11 19.13 0.74
N LEU A 171 -6.57 20.29 1.21
CA LEU A 171 -5.69 21.34 1.72
C LEU A 171 -5.00 20.82 3.00
N ALA A 172 -3.70 21.09 3.07
CA ALA A 172 -2.82 21.19 4.24
C ALA A 172 -2.97 20.15 5.38
N ASP A 173 -2.00 19.23 5.46
CA ASP A 173 -1.13 19.13 6.65
C ASP A 173 0.18 18.45 6.24
N GLY A 174 1.28 19.19 6.38
CA GLY A 174 2.61 18.77 5.97
C GLY A 174 3.16 17.72 6.92
N ASN A 175 3.45 16.53 6.37
CA ASN A 175 4.53 15.64 6.82
C ASN A 175 4.65 14.51 5.78
N GLY A 176 5.67 14.62 4.93
CA GLY A 176 5.99 13.70 3.83
C GLY A 176 6.40 12.30 4.29
N GLN A 177 5.40 11.46 4.59
CA GLN A 177 5.49 10.01 4.46
C GLN A 177 4.22 9.53 3.75
N GLY A 178 4.30 9.38 2.43
CA GLY A 178 3.33 8.61 1.65
C GLY A 178 3.37 7.15 2.10
N LEU A 179 2.74 6.85 3.23
CA LEU A 179 2.56 5.50 3.74
C LEU A 179 1.73 4.75 2.70
N ARG A 180 2.36 3.80 1.99
CA ARG A 180 1.66 2.71 1.29
C ARG A 180 0.48 2.30 2.17
N THR A 181 -0.72 2.43 1.63
CA THR A 181 -1.92 2.10 2.38
C THR A 181 -1.86 0.61 2.67
N ILE A 182 -1.66 0.23 3.93
CA ILE A 182 -1.51 -1.19 4.33
C ILE A 182 -2.73 -1.92 3.77
N ALA A 183 -2.50 -2.98 3.00
CA ALA A 183 -3.56 -3.87 2.53
C ALA A 183 -4.30 -4.36 3.77
N THR A 184 -5.49 -3.83 3.97
CA THR A 184 -6.36 -4.06 5.13
C THR A 184 -7.70 -4.48 4.56
N GLY A 185 -8.22 -5.57 5.09
CA GLY A 185 -9.37 -6.31 4.57
C GLY A 185 -9.19 -7.80 4.83
N THR A 186 -10.28 -8.49 5.15
CA THR A 186 -10.27 -9.96 5.22
C THR A 186 -10.03 -10.54 3.81
N PRO A 187 -8.95 -11.32 3.56
CA PRO A 187 -8.52 -11.69 2.20
C PRO A 187 -9.59 -12.29 1.29
N PHE A 188 -10.60 -12.95 1.86
CA PHE A 188 -11.67 -13.62 1.12
C PHE A 188 -12.70 -12.67 0.46
N TYR A 189 -12.83 -11.43 0.96
CA TYR A 189 -13.79 -10.44 0.45
C TYR A 189 -13.10 -9.25 -0.23
N MET A 190 -11.76 -9.26 -0.27
CA MET A 190 -10.95 -8.16 -0.76
C MET A 190 -10.79 -8.24 -2.29
N PRO A 191 -11.09 -7.17 -3.03
CA PRO A 191 -10.81 -7.11 -4.46
C PRO A 191 -9.33 -6.76 -4.76
N ILE A 192 -8.86 -7.10 -5.96
CA ILE A 192 -7.45 -6.98 -6.35
C ILE A 192 -6.92 -5.53 -6.26
N GLU A 193 -7.73 -4.52 -6.62
CA GLU A 193 -7.29 -3.13 -6.56
C GLU A 193 -7.07 -2.65 -5.11
N GLN A 194 -7.84 -3.19 -4.17
CA GLN A 194 -7.66 -2.92 -2.75
C GLN A 194 -6.43 -3.66 -2.20
N PHE A 195 -6.20 -4.90 -2.63
CA PHE A 195 -4.99 -5.66 -2.31
C PHE A 195 -3.72 -4.92 -2.78
N GLN A 196 -3.80 -4.27 -3.94
CA GLN A 196 -2.74 -3.43 -4.51
C GLN A 196 -2.61 -2.04 -3.85
N GLY A 197 -3.45 -1.72 -2.85
CA GLY A 197 -3.37 -0.45 -2.11
C GLY A 197 -4.18 0.71 -2.70
N HIS A 198 -4.97 0.46 -3.75
CA HIS A 198 -5.77 1.44 -4.50
C HIS A 198 -7.29 1.18 -4.37
N PRO A 199 -7.85 1.14 -3.14
CA PRO A 199 -9.28 0.91 -2.97
C PRO A 199 -10.10 2.06 -3.57
N GLN A 200 -11.23 1.68 -4.17
CA GLN A 200 -12.25 2.56 -4.73
C GLN A 200 -13.54 2.43 -3.89
N TYR A 201 -14.50 3.35 -4.04
CA TYR A 201 -15.81 3.19 -3.39
C TYR A 201 -16.47 1.86 -3.76
N ASN A 202 -16.31 1.42 -5.00
CA ASN A 202 -16.82 0.14 -5.48
C ASN A 202 -15.96 -1.08 -5.12
N SER A 203 -14.90 -0.90 -4.33
CA SER A 203 -14.24 -1.99 -3.61
C SER A 203 -15.10 -2.48 -2.43
N ASP A 204 -15.77 -1.57 -1.71
CA ASP A 204 -16.74 -1.95 -0.68
C ASP A 204 -17.93 -2.70 -1.30
N ILE A 205 -18.39 -2.26 -2.47
CA ILE A 205 -19.47 -2.91 -3.23
C ILE A 205 -19.10 -4.35 -3.59
N TYR A 206 -17.85 -4.59 -4.02
CA TYR A 206 -17.35 -5.94 -4.28
C TYR A 206 -17.41 -6.81 -3.04
N ALA A 207 -16.98 -6.30 -1.88
CA ALA A 207 -17.02 -7.04 -0.63
C ALA A 207 -18.46 -7.43 -0.24
N VAL A 208 -19.44 -6.54 -0.43
CA VAL A 208 -20.87 -6.86 -0.26
C VAL A 208 -21.32 -7.95 -1.23
N GLY A 209 -20.87 -7.89 -2.49
CA GLY A 209 -21.15 -8.94 -3.48
C GLY A 209 -20.58 -10.30 -3.08
N MET A 210 -19.37 -10.34 -2.53
CA MET A 210 -18.74 -11.57 -2.01
C MET A 210 -19.48 -12.13 -0.79
N ILE A 211 -19.96 -11.27 0.11
CA ILE A 211 -20.82 -11.67 1.24
C ILE A 211 -22.13 -12.27 0.73
N ALA A 212 -22.74 -11.67 -0.29
CA ALA A 212 -23.96 -12.17 -0.91
C ALA A 212 -23.74 -13.54 -1.56
N ILE A 213 -22.63 -13.73 -2.28
CA ILE A 213 -22.24 -15.03 -2.87
C ILE A 213 -22.09 -16.08 -1.76
N GLN A 214 -21.40 -15.75 -0.67
CA GLN A 214 -21.27 -16.67 0.46
C GLN A 214 -22.63 -17.06 1.03
N ALA A 215 -23.52 -16.10 1.25
CA ALA A 215 -24.84 -16.34 1.82
C ALA A 215 -25.71 -17.22 0.90
N ILE A 216 -25.76 -16.93 -0.40
CA ILE A 216 -26.63 -17.65 -1.34
C ILE A 216 -26.13 -19.06 -1.67
N THR A 217 -24.81 -19.27 -1.63
CA THR A 217 -24.19 -20.57 -1.93
C THR A 217 -23.99 -21.44 -0.69
N GLY A 218 -23.95 -20.83 0.51
CA GLY A 218 -23.59 -21.52 1.75
C GLY A 218 -22.11 -21.91 1.81
N LEU A 219 -21.24 -21.38 0.95
CA LEU A 219 -19.81 -21.68 0.96
C LEU A 219 -19.14 -21.20 2.25
N GLU A 220 -18.10 -21.92 2.68
CA GLU A 220 -17.20 -21.41 3.71
C GLU A 220 -16.38 -20.24 3.14
N ALA A 221 -16.05 -19.23 3.96
CA ALA A 221 -15.30 -18.06 3.51
C ALA A 221 -13.97 -18.42 2.83
N SER A 222 -13.29 -19.47 3.31
CA SER A 222 -12.04 -20.01 2.74
C SER A 222 -12.19 -20.61 1.34
N ASP A 223 -13.41 -20.94 0.92
CA ASP A 223 -13.70 -21.51 -0.39
C ASP A 223 -14.05 -20.44 -1.44
N LEU A 224 -14.37 -19.21 -1.02
CA LEU A 224 -14.68 -18.11 -1.95
C LEU A 224 -13.57 -17.85 -3.00
N PRO A 225 -12.26 -17.89 -2.66
CA PRO A 225 -11.21 -17.72 -3.66
C PRO A 225 -11.18 -18.81 -4.73
N LYS A 226 -11.73 -20.01 -4.45
CA LYS A 226 -11.78 -21.11 -5.44
C LYS A 226 -12.73 -20.80 -6.59
N LEU A 227 -13.66 -19.85 -6.41
CA LEU A 227 -14.55 -19.37 -7.46
C LEU A 227 -13.81 -18.60 -8.57
N GLN A 228 -12.54 -18.23 -8.33
CA GLN A 228 -11.64 -17.57 -9.29
C GLN A 228 -10.73 -18.56 -10.05
N ASP A 229 -10.97 -19.88 -9.96
CA ASP A 229 -10.15 -20.87 -10.66
C ASP A 229 -10.16 -20.64 -12.18
N PRO A 230 -9.00 -20.34 -12.80
CA PRO A 230 -8.89 -20.11 -14.25
C PRO A 230 -9.30 -21.33 -15.09
N ASN A 231 -9.29 -22.53 -14.50
CA ASN A 231 -9.74 -23.76 -15.17
C ASN A 231 -11.27 -23.90 -15.19
N LEU A 232 -11.99 -23.08 -14.42
CA LEU A 232 -13.46 -23.05 -14.35
C LEU A 232 -14.06 -21.78 -15.00
N SER A 233 -13.25 -20.77 -15.33
CA SER A 233 -13.67 -19.48 -15.89
C SER A 233 -12.65 -18.95 -16.89
N SER A 234 -13.06 -18.75 -18.15
CA SER A 234 -12.19 -18.26 -19.24
C SER A 234 -11.98 -16.73 -19.25
N THR A 235 -12.75 -15.99 -18.44
CA THR A 235 -12.81 -14.52 -18.44
C THR A 235 -12.30 -13.88 -17.14
N GLY A 236 -11.93 -14.69 -16.14
CA GLY A 236 -11.59 -14.22 -14.79
C GLY A 236 -12.81 -13.85 -13.93
N GLU A 237 -14.03 -14.06 -14.45
CA GLU A 237 -15.29 -13.89 -13.71
C GLU A 237 -15.49 -15.00 -12.68
N LEU A 238 -16.21 -14.72 -11.59
CA LEU A 238 -16.49 -15.69 -10.53
C LEU A 238 -17.52 -16.72 -10.98
N SER A 239 -17.15 -18.00 -10.96
CA SER A 239 -18.06 -19.11 -11.31
C SER A 239 -18.86 -19.59 -10.10
N TRP A 240 -19.83 -18.79 -9.63
CA TRP A 240 -20.64 -19.10 -8.44
C TRP A 240 -22.06 -19.59 -8.73
N GLN A 241 -22.58 -19.32 -9.92
CA GLN A 241 -23.97 -19.64 -10.32
C GLN A 241 -24.22 -21.15 -10.41
N SER A 242 -23.16 -21.98 -10.53
CA SER A 242 -23.26 -23.44 -10.47
C SER A 242 -23.53 -23.97 -9.05
N TYR A 243 -23.31 -23.15 -8.02
CA TYR A 243 -23.47 -23.53 -6.61
C TYR A 243 -24.82 -23.12 -6.02
N ALA A 244 -25.59 -22.25 -6.68
CA ALA A 244 -26.89 -21.80 -6.21
C ALA A 244 -27.86 -21.50 -7.37
N LYS A 245 -29.14 -21.89 -7.22
CA LYS A 245 -30.20 -21.55 -8.17
C LYS A 245 -30.84 -20.22 -7.77
N VAL A 246 -30.63 -19.19 -8.58
CA VAL A 246 -31.02 -17.80 -8.29
C VAL A 246 -31.75 -17.19 -9.49
N SER A 247 -32.62 -16.20 -9.25
CA SER A 247 -33.24 -15.44 -10.33
C SER A 247 -32.20 -14.72 -11.22
N ALA A 248 -32.51 -14.61 -12.52
CA ALA A 248 -31.63 -13.94 -13.47
C ALA A 248 -31.37 -12.47 -13.09
N GLY A 249 -32.34 -11.80 -12.46
CA GLY A 249 -32.22 -10.43 -12.01
C GLY A 249 -31.18 -10.28 -10.90
N LEU A 250 -31.27 -11.10 -9.84
CA LEU A 250 -30.29 -11.04 -8.75
C LEU A 250 -28.89 -11.49 -9.21
N THR A 251 -28.80 -12.50 -10.08
CA THR A 251 -27.52 -12.92 -10.67
C THR A 251 -26.81 -11.77 -11.39
N GLN A 252 -27.51 -11.01 -12.24
CA GLN A 252 -26.92 -9.88 -12.97
C GLN A 252 -26.39 -8.79 -12.02
N VAL A 253 -27.13 -8.50 -10.94
CA VAL A 253 -26.70 -7.51 -9.95
C VAL A 253 -25.45 -7.97 -9.22
N ILE A 254 -25.45 -9.21 -8.68
CA ILE A 254 -24.30 -9.76 -7.95
C ILE A 254 -23.07 -9.86 -8.87
N ASP A 255 -23.22 -10.37 -10.10
CA ASP A 255 -22.12 -10.49 -11.07
C ASP A 255 -21.47 -9.12 -11.38
N ARG A 256 -22.30 -8.09 -11.50
CA ARG A 256 -21.79 -6.72 -11.70
C ARG A 256 -21.16 -6.14 -10.44
N MET A 257 -21.65 -6.46 -9.24
CA MET A 257 -21.00 -6.05 -7.99
C MET A 257 -19.61 -6.66 -7.84
N VAL A 258 -19.44 -7.93 -8.22
CA VAL A 258 -18.19 -8.69 -8.04
C VAL A 258 -17.30 -8.73 -9.29
N HIS A 259 -17.59 -7.91 -10.30
CA HIS A 259 -16.85 -7.95 -11.55
C HIS A 259 -15.34 -7.70 -11.31
N PRO A 260 -14.40 -8.49 -11.87
CA PRO A 260 -12.98 -8.39 -11.53
C PRO A 260 -12.40 -6.99 -11.74
N TYR A 261 -12.76 -6.37 -12.85
CA TYR A 261 -12.40 -4.99 -13.18
C TYR A 261 -13.36 -4.00 -12.50
N TYR A 262 -12.86 -3.21 -11.55
CA TYR A 262 -13.66 -2.22 -10.82
C TYR A 262 -14.33 -1.17 -11.74
N SER A 263 -13.78 -0.87 -12.92
CA SER A 263 -14.39 0.04 -13.90
C SER A 263 -15.69 -0.48 -14.53
N LYS A 264 -15.92 -1.79 -14.45
CA LYS A 264 -17.14 -2.46 -14.93
C LYS A 264 -18.14 -2.75 -13.81
N ARG A 265 -17.75 -2.55 -12.54
CA ARG A 265 -18.68 -2.63 -11.40
C ARG A 265 -19.61 -1.43 -11.39
N TYR A 266 -20.61 -1.48 -10.51
CA TYR A 266 -21.36 -0.29 -10.13
C TYR A 266 -20.41 0.80 -9.62
N LEU A 267 -20.64 2.06 -10.00
CA LEU A 267 -19.81 3.18 -9.56
C LEU A 267 -20.26 3.71 -8.20
N THR A 268 -21.56 3.61 -7.91
CA THR A 268 -22.13 4.06 -6.64
C THR A 268 -23.00 2.96 -6.02
N VAL A 269 -23.13 3.00 -4.69
CA VAL A 269 -24.01 2.10 -3.94
C VAL A 269 -25.48 2.31 -4.33
N ILE A 270 -25.86 3.54 -4.67
CA ILE A 270 -27.22 3.89 -5.10
C ILE A 270 -27.60 3.14 -6.38
N ASP A 271 -26.68 3.03 -7.35
CA ASP A 271 -26.94 2.31 -8.60
C ASP A 271 -27.20 0.81 -8.35
N VAL A 272 -26.51 0.21 -7.37
CA VAL A 272 -26.74 -1.19 -6.97
C VAL A 272 -28.13 -1.35 -6.38
N LEU A 273 -28.51 -0.48 -5.44
CA LEU A 273 -29.83 -0.51 -4.79
C LEU A 273 -30.97 -0.34 -5.81
N ASP A 274 -30.81 0.55 -6.79
CA ASP A 274 -31.80 0.79 -7.83
C ASP A 274 -31.99 -0.44 -8.73
N ASP A 275 -30.90 -1.06 -9.18
CA ASP A 275 -30.98 -2.25 -10.04
C ASP A 275 -31.46 -3.50 -9.27
N LEU A 276 -31.04 -3.68 -8.01
CA LEU A 276 -31.51 -4.75 -7.12
C LEU A 276 -33.03 -4.68 -6.91
N ARG A 277 -33.57 -3.48 -6.71
CA ARG A 277 -35.02 -3.27 -6.52
C ARG A 277 -35.82 -3.45 -7.80
N LYS A 278 -35.29 -3.03 -8.95
CA LYS A 278 -35.89 -3.31 -10.27
C LYS A 278 -35.94 -4.81 -10.53
N ALA A 279 -34.84 -5.52 -10.25
CA ALA A 279 -34.73 -6.97 -10.43
C ALA A 279 -35.73 -7.77 -9.55
N THR A 280 -36.13 -7.21 -8.41
CA THR A 280 -36.97 -7.88 -7.40
C THR A 280 -38.42 -7.38 -7.35
N GLY A 281 -38.78 -6.38 -8.17
CA GLY A 281 -40.14 -5.83 -8.25
C GLY A 281 -40.56 -5.00 -7.02
N ARG A 282 -39.62 -4.61 -6.16
CA ARG A 282 -39.88 -3.81 -4.96
C ARG A 282 -39.97 -2.32 -5.34
N SER A 283 -41.17 -1.77 -5.41
CA SER A 283 -41.39 -0.33 -5.66
C SER A 283 -41.74 0.40 -4.36
N GLY A 284 -41.00 1.47 -4.01
CA GLY A 284 -41.42 2.34 -2.89
C GLY A 284 -40.35 3.08 -2.06
N PHE A 285 -39.09 3.20 -2.50
CA PHE A 285 -38.08 3.87 -1.68
C PHE A 285 -37.76 5.29 -2.20
N ASN A 286 -37.95 6.30 -1.34
CA ASN A 286 -37.65 7.69 -1.67
C ASN A 286 -36.20 8.01 -1.30
N ILE A 287 -35.30 8.05 -2.29
CA ILE A 287 -33.86 8.35 -2.14
C ILE A 287 -33.62 9.66 -1.37
N ASN A 288 -34.53 10.63 -1.47
CA ASN A 288 -34.43 11.88 -0.73
C ASN A 288 -34.49 11.69 0.79
N LYS A 289 -35.03 10.57 1.28
CA LYS A 289 -35.11 10.25 2.71
C LYS A 289 -33.79 9.72 3.29
N LEU A 290 -32.92 9.11 2.46
CA LEU A 290 -31.55 8.72 2.84
C LEU A 290 -30.56 9.88 2.73
N LYS A 291 -30.79 10.82 1.80
CA LYS A 291 -30.01 12.07 1.70
C LYS A 291 -30.42 13.13 2.73
N SER A 292 -31.58 12.98 3.37
CA SER A 292 -32.09 13.88 4.40
C SER A 292 -31.72 13.40 5.81
N PHE A 293 -30.43 13.25 6.09
CA PHE A 293 -29.98 13.37 7.49
C PHE A 293 -29.65 14.84 7.74
N PRO A 294 -30.07 15.43 8.87
CA PRO A 294 -29.85 16.85 9.10
C PRO A 294 -28.35 17.10 9.13
N ILE A 295 -27.86 17.88 8.17
CA ILE A 295 -26.57 18.55 8.27
C ILE A 295 -26.68 19.41 9.52
N TYR A 296 -26.02 19.00 10.60
CA TYR A 296 -25.84 19.87 11.75
C TYR A 296 -24.86 20.95 11.31
N GLN A 297 -25.39 22.10 10.87
CA GLN A 297 -24.61 23.32 10.85
C GLN A 297 -24.15 23.57 12.29
N GLU A 298 -22.85 23.71 12.50
CA GLU A 298 -22.33 24.26 13.75
C GLU A 298 -22.99 25.62 13.99
N GLU A 299 -23.98 25.66 14.89
CA GLU A 299 -24.30 26.89 15.59
C GLU A 299 -23.07 27.27 16.41
N LYS A 300 -22.25 28.17 15.86
CA LYS A 300 -21.27 28.93 16.62
C LYS A 300 -21.99 29.62 17.77
N LYS A 301 -21.96 29.02 18.97
CA LYS A 301 -22.38 29.71 20.19
C LYS A 301 -21.49 30.95 20.36
N PRO A 302 -22.08 32.14 20.56
CA PRO A 302 -21.27 33.34 20.75
C PRO A 302 -20.50 33.22 22.07
N ILE A 303 -19.20 33.47 21.99
CA ILE A 303 -18.31 33.63 23.14
C ILE A 303 -18.85 34.83 23.95
N PRO A 304 -19.12 34.69 25.26
CA PRO A 304 -19.58 35.81 26.07
C PRO A 304 -18.42 36.77 26.32
N TRP A 305 -18.50 37.97 25.74
CA TRP A 305 -17.57 39.06 26.05
C TRP A 305 -17.83 39.59 27.47
N PRO A 306 -16.79 39.95 28.25
CA PRO A 306 -16.99 40.56 29.55
C PRO A 306 -17.62 41.95 29.38
N LYS A 307 -18.49 42.33 30.31
CA LYS A 307 -19.14 43.64 30.39
C LYS A 307 -18.08 44.75 30.35
N ILE A 308 -17.96 45.45 29.22
CA ILE A 308 -17.19 46.68 29.12
C ILE A 308 -18.03 47.79 29.73
N ILE A 309 -17.49 48.35 30.82
CA ILE A 309 -17.99 49.53 31.53
C ILE A 309 -17.95 50.72 30.57
N ALA A 310 -19.01 51.52 30.65
CA ALA A 310 -19.27 52.71 29.84
C ALA A 310 -18.02 53.57 29.59
N ILE A 311 -17.68 53.74 28.31
CA ILE A 311 -16.74 54.78 27.86
C ILE A 311 -17.59 55.90 27.26
N THR A 312 -17.50 57.07 27.90
CA THR A 312 -18.14 58.31 27.50
C THR A 312 -17.73 58.72 26.08
N THR A 313 -18.63 59.45 25.41
CA THR A 313 -18.66 59.84 23.99
C THR A 313 -17.41 60.53 23.40
N THR A 314 -16.36 60.77 24.17
CA THR A 314 -15.09 61.36 23.71
C THR A 314 -14.06 60.34 23.19
N GLY A 315 -14.23 59.03 23.48
CA GLY A 315 -13.26 57.99 23.07
C GLY A 315 -13.45 57.42 21.65
N LEU A 316 -14.65 57.54 21.07
CA LEU A 316 -14.96 56.90 19.77
C LEU A 316 -14.32 57.62 18.58
N VAL A 317 -14.16 58.95 18.68
CA VAL A 317 -13.55 59.77 17.62
C VAL A 317 -12.05 59.49 17.50
N SER A 318 -11.37 59.25 18.62
CA SER A 318 -9.94 58.93 18.67
C SER A 318 -9.61 57.58 18.02
N LEU A 319 -10.47 56.56 18.22
CA LEU A 319 -10.30 55.23 17.61
C LEU A 319 -10.56 55.23 16.10
N ILE A 320 -11.54 56.02 15.63
CA ILE A 320 -11.81 56.19 14.19
C ILE A 320 -10.67 56.97 13.52
N VAL A 321 -10.09 57.96 14.19
CA VAL A 321 -8.92 58.71 13.68
C VAL A 321 -7.67 57.84 13.67
N ILE A 322 -7.42 57.00 14.68
CA ILE A 322 -6.28 56.07 14.70
C ILE A 322 -6.44 54.96 13.64
N PHE A 323 -7.65 54.42 13.48
CA PHE A 323 -7.95 53.44 12.43
C PHE A 323 -7.89 54.05 11.02
N GLY A 324 -8.34 55.30 10.87
CA GLY A 324 -8.21 56.10 9.66
C GLY A 324 -6.75 56.49 9.34
N LEU A 325 -5.93 56.80 10.36
CA LEU A 325 -4.49 57.06 10.22
C LEU A 325 -3.74 55.79 9.82
N LEU A 326 -4.09 54.64 10.41
CA LEU A 326 -3.53 53.33 10.05
C LEU A 326 -3.87 52.95 8.60
N GLN A 327 -5.08 53.24 8.13
CA GLN A 327 -5.50 53.07 6.73
C GLN A 327 -4.75 54.01 5.76
N VAL A 328 -4.36 55.21 6.20
CA VAL A 328 -3.59 56.18 5.41
C VAL A 328 -2.09 55.86 5.39
N LEU A 329 -1.53 55.34 6.50
CA LEU A 329 -0.12 54.97 6.63
C LEU A 329 0.25 53.63 5.95
N ASN A 330 -0.73 52.75 5.70
CA ASN A 330 -0.55 51.44 5.05
C ASN A 330 -1.05 51.36 3.60
N ARG A 331 -1.10 52.50 2.88
CA ARG A 331 -1.45 52.48 1.46
C ARG A 331 -0.36 51.76 0.64
N PRO A 332 -0.73 50.77 -0.21
CA PRO A 332 0.23 50.15 -1.11
C PRO A 332 0.94 51.19 -1.98
N ASP A 333 2.26 51.08 -2.11
CA ASP A 333 3.09 51.90 -3.01
C ASP A 333 3.47 51.04 -4.22
N PRO A 334 2.64 51.02 -5.28
CA PRO A 334 2.81 50.09 -6.40
C PRO A 334 4.11 50.34 -7.16
N VAL A 335 4.59 51.59 -7.22
CA VAL A 335 5.84 51.93 -7.92
C VAL A 335 7.05 51.41 -7.17
N LYS A 336 7.10 51.60 -5.84
CA LYS A 336 8.20 51.03 -5.05
C LYS A 336 8.14 49.51 -4.98
N ALA A 337 6.93 48.93 -4.93
CA ALA A 337 6.75 47.49 -4.98
C ALA A 337 7.30 46.91 -6.29
N GLU A 338 6.95 47.51 -7.43
CA GLU A 338 7.41 47.09 -8.75
C GLU A 338 8.94 47.22 -8.91
N ASN A 339 9.53 48.34 -8.45
CA ASN A 339 10.97 48.53 -8.48
C ASN A 339 11.71 47.54 -7.56
N ALA A 340 11.13 47.18 -6.42
CA ALA A 340 11.68 46.15 -5.55
C ALA A 340 11.57 44.75 -6.17
N LEU A 341 10.47 44.45 -6.87
CA LEU A 341 10.26 43.21 -7.61
C LEU A 341 11.31 43.03 -8.72
N LYS A 342 11.54 44.07 -9.54
CA LYS A 342 12.56 44.07 -10.60
C LYS A 342 13.97 43.84 -10.06
N ARG A 343 14.34 44.54 -8.99
CA ARG A 343 15.63 44.30 -8.30
C ARG A 343 15.77 42.86 -7.80
N GLY A 344 14.69 42.25 -7.32
CA GLY A 344 14.69 40.84 -6.92
C GLY A 344 14.95 39.90 -8.09
N VAL A 345 14.31 40.12 -9.23
CA VAL A 345 14.55 39.35 -10.47
C VAL A 345 16.00 39.50 -10.95
N GLU A 346 16.54 40.72 -10.96
CA GLU A 346 17.94 40.97 -11.31
C GLU A 346 18.91 40.19 -10.41
N LYS A 347 18.61 40.09 -9.11
CA LYS A 347 19.41 39.30 -8.16
C LYS A 347 19.35 37.80 -8.41
N VAL A 348 18.20 37.26 -8.79
CA VAL A 348 18.09 35.86 -9.25
C VAL A 348 18.98 35.64 -10.47
N ASN A 349 18.91 36.53 -11.47
CA ASN A 349 19.73 36.44 -12.69
C ASN A 349 21.24 36.54 -12.42
N GLN A 350 21.64 37.18 -11.32
CA GLN A 350 23.03 37.27 -10.85
C GLN A 350 23.47 36.03 -10.02
N GLY A 351 22.58 35.07 -9.77
CA GLY A 351 22.85 33.93 -8.90
C GLY A 351 22.89 34.28 -7.40
N ASP A 352 22.23 35.37 -6.98
CA ASP A 352 22.12 35.82 -5.58
C ASP A 352 20.68 35.64 -5.04
N PRO A 353 20.25 34.40 -4.72
CA PRO A 353 18.89 34.14 -4.23
C PRO A 353 18.61 34.81 -2.87
N LYS A 354 19.62 34.97 -2.00
CA LYS A 354 19.47 35.69 -0.72
C LYS A 354 19.24 37.19 -0.91
N GLY A 355 19.94 37.79 -1.87
CA GLY A 355 19.69 39.16 -2.33
C GLY A 355 18.29 39.32 -2.91
N ALA A 356 17.86 38.36 -3.73
CA ALA A 356 16.51 38.33 -4.30
C ALA A 356 15.42 38.29 -3.24
N ILE A 357 15.53 37.39 -2.24
CA ILE A 357 14.58 37.30 -1.11
C ILE A 357 14.46 38.64 -0.37
N ARG A 358 15.58 39.32 -0.09
CA ARG A 358 15.55 40.65 0.55
C ARG A 358 14.81 41.69 -0.28
N ALA A 359 15.00 41.68 -1.60
CA ALA A 359 14.30 42.59 -2.51
C ALA A 359 12.80 42.25 -2.62
N PHE A 360 12.44 40.97 -2.70
CA PHE A 360 11.03 40.54 -2.69
C PHE A 360 10.33 40.83 -1.35
N ASN A 361 11.04 40.72 -0.22
CA ASN A 361 10.54 41.18 1.09
C ASN A 361 10.16 42.66 1.07
N GLN A 362 10.98 43.50 0.42
CA GLN A 362 10.66 44.92 0.23
C GLN A 362 9.44 45.10 -0.68
N ALA A 363 9.35 44.33 -1.77
CA ALA A 363 8.21 44.38 -2.68
C ALA A 363 6.89 44.06 -1.96
N ILE A 364 6.88 42.99 -1.15
CA ILE A 364 5.73 42.58 -0.34
C ILE A 364 5.41 43.62 0.75
N LYS A 365 6.43 44.24 1.36
CA LYS A 365 6.20 45.33 2.32
C LYS A 365 5.51 46.53 1.68
N PHE A 366 5.85 46.87 0.45
CA PHE A 366 5.23 47.99 -0.28
C PHE A 366 3.86 47.63 -0.87
N ASN A 367 3.64 46.36 -1.23
CA ASN A 367 2.35 45.86 -1.67
C ASN A 367 2.10 44.42 -1.18
N PRO A 368 1.44 44.25 -0.02
CA PRO A 368 1.18 42.93 0.56
C PRO A 368 0.21 42.05 -0.24
N ASN A 369 -0.48 42.60 -1.25
CA ASN A 369 -1.44 41.87 -2.08
C ASN A 369 -0.87 41.54 -3.47
N ASN A 370 0.46 41.50 -3.63
CA ASN A 370 1.11 41.14 -4.88
C ASN A 370 1.43 39.63 -4.96
N PRO A 371 0.60 38.79 -5.61
CA PRO A 371 0.84 37.35 -5.71
C PRO A 371 2.17 37.00 -6.41
N GLU A 372 2.60 37.80 -7.39
CA GLU A 372 3.84 37.57 -8.11
C GLU A 372 5.07 37.75 -7.20
N ALA A 373 5.04 38.72 -6.29
CA ALA A 373 6.14 38.92 -5.34
C ALA A 373 6.32 37.72 -4.40
N TYR A 374 5.22 37.13 -3.93
CA TYR A 374 5.27 35.89 -3.15
C TYR A 374 5.76 34.71 -3.99
N HIS A 375 5.23 34.53 -5.21
CA HIS A 375 5.67 33.45 -6.11
C HIS A 375 7.17 33.50 -6.43
N LYS A 376 7.69 34.68 -6.78
CA LYS A 376 9.14 34.83 -7.06
C LYS A 376 10.00 34.65 -5.82
N ARG A 377 9.54 35.06 -4.65
CA ARG A 377 10.23 34.80 -3.38
C ARG A 377 10.25 33.31 -3.04
N ALA A 378 9.14 32.62 -3.28
CA ALA A 378 9.04 31.17 -3.14
C ALA A 378 10.02 30.43 -4.06
N ASN A 379 10.15 30.84 -5.33
CA ASN A 379 11.16 30.28 -6.24
C ASN A 379 12.58 30.44 -5.67
N ALA A 380 12.92 31.62 -5.15
CA ALA A 380 14.24 31.85 -4.55
C ALA A 380 14.48 31.02 -3.27
N TYR A 381 13.43 30.78 -2.46
CA TYR A 381 13.49 29.83 -1.35
C TYR A 381 13.67 28.38 -1.83
N TYR A 382 12.98 27.99 -2.90
CA TYR A 382 13.11 26.66 -3.50
C TYR A 382 14.54 26.40 -4.01
N ASP A 383 15.16 27.38 -4.70
CA ASP A 383 16.55 27.29 -5.15
C ASP A 383 17.54 27.10 -3.98
N LEU A 384 17.21 27.65 -2.80
CA LEU A 384 17.97 27.47 -1.56
C LEU A 384 17.61 26.19 -0.80
N LYS A 385 16.68 25.38 -1.31
CA LYS A 385 16.10 24.20 -0.65
C LYS A 385 15.38 24.52 0.67
N GLU A 386 14.97 25.77 0.86
CA GLU A 386 14.14 26.24 1.97
C GLU A 386 12.66 25.96 1.64
N TYR A 387 12.30 24.67 1.57
CA TYR A 387 11.03 24.24 1.00
C TYR A 387 9.80 24.67 1.82
N GLU A 388 9.90 24.73 3.14
CA GLU A 388 8.79 25.17 4.02
C GLU A 388 8.40 26.63 3.74
N GLN A 389 9.40 27.51 3.62
CA GLN A 389 9.22 28.91 3.25
C GLN A 389 8.65 29.04 1.82
N ALA A 390 9.15 28.24 0.89
CA ALA A 390 8.64 28.21 -0.47
C ALA A 390 7.15 27.81 -0.51
N LEU A 391 6.75 26.76 0.22
CA LEU A 391 5.35 26.32 0.32
C LEU A 391 4.43 27.39 0.91
N ALA A 392 4.88 28.09 1.96
CA ALA A 392 4.12 29.17 2.58
C ALA A 392 3.86 30.30 1.57
N ASP A 393 4.89 30.70 0.82
CA ASP A 393 4.78 31.78 -0.16
C ASP A 393 3.97 31.39 -1.40
N TYR A 394 4.14 30.17 -1.93
CA TYR A 394 3.29 29.69 -3.02
C TYR A 394 1.82 29.63 -2.59
N THR A 395 1.56 29.17 -1.37
CA THR A 395 0.20 29.15 -0.81
C THR A 395 -0.36 30.56 -0.70
N LYS A 396 0.44 31.54 -0.25
CA LYS A 396 0.01 32.93 -0.21
C LYS A 396 -0.25 33.52 -1.59
N ALA A 397 0.58 33.21 -2.58
CA ALA A 397 0.36 33.62 -3.97
C ALA A 397 -0.96 33.06 -4.53
N ILE A 398 -1.29 31.81 -4.20
CA ILE A 398 -2.55 31.15 -4.59
C ILE A 398 -3.76 31.74 -3.86
N GLU A 399 -3.66 32.03 -2.56
CA GLU A 399 -4.72 32.72 -1.80
C GLU A 399 -5.07 34.08 -2.42
N LEU A 400 -4.05 34.83 -2.84
CA LEU A 400 -4.21 36.14 -3.47
C LEU A 400 -4.71 36.04 -4.93
N ASN A 401 -4.30 34.99 -5.65
CA ASN A 401 -4.77 34.71 -7.00
C ASN A 401 -5.02 33.20 -7.21
N PRO A 402 -6.27 32.73 -7.01
CA PRO A 402 -6.61 31.32 -7.16
C PRO A 402 -6.44 30.74 -8.58
N LYS A 403 -6.21 31.58 -9.59
CA LYS A 403 -5.96 31.19 -10.99
C LYS A 403 -4.46 31.23 -11.37
N TYR A 404 -3.57 31.35 -10.40
CA TYR A 404 -2.13 31.45 -10.67
C TYR A 404 -1.51 30.07 -10.94
N VAL A 405 -1.63 29.58 -12.18
CA VAL A 405 -1.20 28.23 -12.60
C VAL A 405 0.25 27.92 -12.20
N ASN A 406 1.20 28.83 -12.49
CA ASN A 406 2.61 28.64 -12.14
C ASN A 406 2.87 28.49 -10.62
N ALA A 407 2.02 29.07 -9.77
CA ALA A 407 2.14 28.90 -8.33
C ALA A 407 1.68 27.50 -7.89
N TYR A 408 0.62 26.96 -8.51
CA TYR A 408 0.25 25.55 -8.30
C TYR A 408 1.34 24.61 -8.81
N PHE A 409 1.84 24.82 -10.02
CA PHE A 409 2.89 23.97 -10.60
C PHE A 409 4.14 23.91 -9.71
N ASN A 410 4.66 25.07 -9.30
CA ASN A 410 5.87 25.13 -8.48
C ASN A 410 5.65 24.65 -7.04
N ARG A 411 4.44 24.87 -6.47
CA ARG A 411 4.08 24.27 -5.17
C ARG A 411 4.01 22.75 -5.27
N GLY A 412 3.44 22.24 -6.37
CA GLY A 412 3.40 20.80 -6.67
C GLY A 412 4.79 20.18 -6.77
N LEU A 413 5.72 20.83 -7.46
CA LEU A 413 7.14 20.42 -7.49
C LEU A 413 7.78 20.42 -6.09
N THR A 414 7.56 21.49 -5.32
CA THR A 414 8.11 21.62 -3.96
C THR A 414 7.58 20.51 -3.05
N ARG A 415 6.28 20.20 -3.14
CA ARG A 415 5.66 19.09 -2.40
C ARG A 415 6.21 17.73 -2.83
N TYR A 416 6.43 17.54 -4.13
CA TYR A 416 7.04 16.32 -4.66
C TYR A 416 8.44 16.10 -4.07
N ASP A 417 9.30 17.12 -4.06
CA ASP A 417 10.65 17.03 -3.49
C ASP A 417 10.65 16.81 -1.96
N MET A 418 9.57 17.23 -1.28
CA MET A 418 9.33 16.96 0.14
C MET A 418 8.65 15.60 0.40
N SER A 419 8.45 14.77 -0.63
CA SER A 419 7.71 13.49 -0.55
C SER A 419 6.24 13.62 -0.12
N ASP A 420 5.66 14.83 -0.23
CA ASP A 420 4.21 15.05 -0.14
C ASP A 420 3.55 14.77 -1.50
N LEU A 421 3.49 13.47 -1.85
CA LEU A 421 2.95 13.01 -3.12
C LEU A 421 1.46 13.37 -3.28
N SER A 422 0.68 13.35 -2.20
CA SER A 422 -0.75 13.65 -2.24
C SER A 422 -1.02 15.13 -2.51
N GLY A 423 -0.31 16.03 -1.83
CA GLY A 423 -0.43 17.46 -2.07
C GLY A 423 0.13 17.86 -3.45
N ALA A 424 1.21 17.22 -3.90
CA ALA A 424 1.73 17.41 -5.26
C ALA A 424 0.70 17.01 -6.33
N LEU A 425 0.09 15.83 -6.17
CA LEU A 425 -0.97 15.34 -7.06
C LEU A 425 -2.15 16.33 -7.15
N ALA A 426 -2.59 16.87 -6.01
CA ALA A 426 -3.67 17.86 -5.97
C ALA A 426 -3.31 19.14 -6.73
N ASP A 427 -2.08 19.63 -6.59
CA ASP A 427 -1.61 20.82 -7.30
C ASP A 427 -1.51 20.59 -8.81
N PHE A 428 -0.96 19.45 -9.27
CA PHE A 428 -0.92 19.14 -10.70
C PHE A 428 -2.31 18.91 -11.31
N ASN A 429 -3.25 18.34 -10.55
CA ASN A 429 -4.65 18.29 -10.99
C ASN A 429 -5.26 19.68 -11.17
N GLN A 430 -4.90 20.63 -10.31
CA GLN A 430 -5.37 22.01 -10.43
C GLN A 430 -4.69 22.78 -11.59
N VAL A 431 -3.43 22.44 -11.92
CA VAL A 431 -2.79 22.91 -13.17
C VAL A 431 -3.57 22.37 -14.37
N LEU A 432 -3.78 21.06 -14.46
CA LEU A 432 -4.45 20.42 -15.60
C LEU A 432 -5.93 20.78 -15.75
N LYS A 433 -6.59 21.20 -14.66
CA LYS A 433 -7.94 21.78 -14.71
C LYS A 433 -7.96 23.13 -15.44
N GLN A 434 -6.88 23.91 -15.34
CA GLN A 434 -6.76 25.24 -15.95
C GLN A 434 -6.10 25.16 -17.33
N GLU A 435 -5.12 24.28 -17.49
CA GLU A 435 -4.34 24.05 -18.71
C GLU A 435 -4.38 22.56 -19.10
N PRO A 436 -5.45 22.09 -19.77
CA PRO A 436 -5.67 20.66 -20.02
C PRO A 436 -4.70 19.99 -21.00
N GLN A 437 -3.76 20.75 -21.57
CA GLN A 437 -2.76 20.30 -22.54
C GLN A 437 -1.33 20.55 -22.07
N ASP A 438 -1.13 20.83 -20.77
CA ASP A 438 0.21 20.98 -20.20
C ASP A 438 0.89 19.61 -20.07
N GLY A 439 1.79 19.32 -21.03
CA GLY A 439 2.56 18.08 -21.07
C GLY A 439 3.51 17.91 -19.89
N ASP A 440 4.07 18.99 -19.34
CA ASP A 440 4.96 18.91 -18.18
C ASP A 440 4.16 18.56 -16.91
N ALA A 441 2.96 19.12 -16.75
CA ALA A 441 2.07 18.77 -15.66
C ALA A 441 1.60 17.31 -15.73
N PHE A 442 1.25 16.80 -16.91
CA PHE A 442 0.97 15.37 -17.10
C PHE A 442 2.20 14.51 -16.78
N TYR A 443 3.40 14.89 -17.25
CA TYR A 443 4.62 14.14 -16.96
C TYR A 443 4.90 14.07 -15.45
N LYS A 444 4.83 15.21 -14.75
CA LYS A 444 5.03 15.28 -13.30
C LYS A 444 3.96 14.50 -12.53
N ARG A 445 2.70 14.57 -12.95
CA ARG A 445 1.61 13.77 -12.37
C ARG A 445 1.82 12.27 -12.60
N GLY A 446 2.30 11.89 -13.77
CA GLY A 446 2.68 10.51 -14.09
C GLY A 446 3.80 9.98 -13.20
N LEU A 447 4.82 10.79 -12.90
CA LEU A 447 5.88 10.43 -11.95
C LEU A 447 5.32 10.19 -10.54
N ILE A 448 4.41 11.05 -10.09
CA ILE A 448 3.74 10.91 -8.80
C ILE A 448 2.90 9.62 -8.75
N HIS A 449 2.13 9.33 -9.80
CA HIS A 449 1.38 8.07 -9.89
C HIS A 449 2.30 6.85 -9.87
N TYR A 450 3.46 6.92 -10.53
CA TYR A 450 4.46 5.86 -10.50
C TYR A 450 5.01 5.64 -9.08
N ASP A 451 5.34 6.71 -8.35
CA ASP A 451 5.84 6.65 -6.97
C ASP A 451 4.78 6.17 -5.97
N LEU A 452 3.49 6.40 -6.28
CA LEU A 452 2.35 5.83 -5.58
C LEU A 452 2.01 4.38 -5.99
N GLU A 453 2.78 3.81 -6.92
CA GLU A 453 2.56 2.46 -7.49
C GLU A 453 1.23 2.31 -8.23
N ASP A 454 0.63 3.43 -8.66
CA ASP A 454 -0.47 3.45 -9.61
C ASP A 454 0.08 3.51 -11.04
N TYR A 455 0.63 2.37 -11.47
CA TYR A 455 1.28 2.28 -12.78
C TYR A 455 0.29 2.53 -13.93
N THR A 456 -0.98 2.18 -13.76
CA THR A 456 -2.00 2.43 -14.79
C THR A 456 -2.24 3.92 -15.00
N ALA A 457 -2.42 4.70 -13.92
CA ALA A 457 -2.57 6.15 -14.04
C ALA A 457 -1.29 6.80 -14.60
N ALA A 458 -0.12 6.35 -14.17
CA ALA A 458 1.16 6.83 -14.69
C ALA A 458 1.27 6.61 -16.21
N ILE A 459 0.97 5.40 -16.69
CA ILE A 459 0.96 5.07 -18.12
C ILE A 459 -0.01 5.95 -18.90
N ASN A 460 -1.21 6.22 -18.37
CA ASN A 460 -2.19 7.08 -19.02
C ASN A 460 -1.72 8.53 -19.15
N ASP A 461 -1.07 9.06 -18.12
CA ASP A 461 -0.47 10.39 -18.16
C ASP A 461 0.67 10.44 -19.18
N TYR A 462 1.59 9.47 -19.17
CA TYR A 462 2.67 9.41 -20.16
C TYR A 462 2.16 9.23 -21.60
N ASN A 463 1.10 8.45 -21.80
CA ASN A 463 0.42 8.34 -23.10
C ASN A 463 -0.08 9.70 -23.59
N THR A 464 -0.60 10.52 -22.67
CA THR A 464 -1.07 11.87 -22.99
C THR A 464 0.11 12.78 -23.34
N VAL A 465 1.20 12.74 -22.57
CA VAL A 465 2.43 13.47 -22.89
C VAL A 465 2.96 13.10 -24.27
N LEU A 466 3.06 11.80 -24.59
CA LEU A 466 3.57 11.33 -25.89
C LEU A 466 2.64 11.67 -27.06
N ARG A 467 1.34 11.87 -26.82
CA ARG A 467 0.42 12.39 -27.84
C ARG A 467 0.68 13.87 -28.13
N LEU A 468 1.01 14.65 -27.10
CA LEU A 468 1.30 16.09 -27.22
C LEU A 468 2.73 16.33 -27.73
N GLN A 469 3.69 15.51 -27.29
CA GLN A 469 5.14 15.65 -27.47
C GLN A 469 5.77 14.28 -27.79
N PRO A 470 5.67 13.79 -29.03
CA PRO A 470 6.03 12.40 -29.39
C PRO A 470 7.53 12.09 -29.42
N LYS A 471 8.40 13.08 -29.19
CA LYS A 471 9.88 12.94 -29.29
C LYS A 471 10.60 13.03 -27.94
N GLU A 472 9.87 12.84 -26.83
CA GLU A 472 10.42 12.92 -25.48
C GLU A 472 10.98 11.56 -25.02
N SER A 473 12.29 11.35 -25.22
CA SER A 473 13.01 10.12 -24.79
C SER A 473 12.76 9.76 -23.32
N LYS A 474 12.81 10.77 -22.43
CA LYS A 474 12.57 10.61 -20.98
C LYS A 474 11.19 10.02 -20.66
N VAL A 475 10.17 10.36 -21.48
CA VAL A 475 8.78 9.94 -21.26
C VAL A 475 8.58 8.50 -21.73
N TYR A 476 9.18 8.11 -22.87
CA TYR A 476 9.22 6.71 -23.27
C TYR A 476 9.92 5.86 -22.20
N ARG A 477 11.04 6.30 -21.63
CA ARG A 477 11.67 5.57 -20.52
C ARG A 477 10.76 5.46 -19.31
N ALA A 478 10.15 6.56 -18.87
CA ALA A 478 9.25 6.57 -17.71
C ALA A 478 8.03 5.64 -17.92
N ARG A 479 7.41 5.67 -19.11
CA ARG A 479 6.32 4.76 -19.48
C ARG A 479 6.78 3.31 -19.56
N GLY A 480 7.95 3.07 -20.15
CA GLY A 480 8.56 1.74 -20.20
C GLY A 480 8.81 1.15 -18.81
N THR A 481 9.28 1.96 -17.86
CA THR A 481 9.47 1.54 -16.47
C THR A 481 8.14 1.24 -15.79
N ALA A 482 7.12 2.07 -15.97
CA ALA A 482 5.79 1.81 -15.45
C ALA A 482 5.19 0.51 -16.04
N LEU A 483 5.35 0.27 -17.34
CA LEU A 483 4.89 -0.95 -18.03
C LEU A 483 5.56 -2.20 -17.45
N VAL A 484 6.89 -2.21 -17.34
CA VAL A 484 7.63 -3.32 -16.73
C VAL A 484 7.15 -3.60 -15.31
N LYS A 485 6.93 -2.54 -14.50
CA LYS A 485 6.45 -2.69 -13.12
C LYS A 485 5.00 -3.18 -13.02
N SER A 486 4.17 -2.86 -14.01
CA SER A 486 2.81 -3.38 -14.14
C SER A 486 2.74 -4.83 -14.65
N GLY A 487 3.87 -5.40 -15.09
CA GLY A 487 3.99 -6.77 -15.59
C GLY A 487 4.09 -6.88 -17.12
N ASP A 488 3.87 -5.79 -17.86
CA ASP A 488 4.02 -5.77 -19.33
C ASP A 488 5.47 -5.48 -19.74
N LEU A 489 6.30 -6.52 -19.57
CA LEU A 489 7.73 -6.48 -19.91
C LEU A 489 7.98 -6.21 -21.40
N GLN A 490 7.12 -6.72 -22.29
CA GLN A 490 7.29 -6.58 -23.74
C GLN A 490 7.01 -5.15 -24.20
N ALA A 491 5.90 -4.55 -23.77
CA ALA A 491 5.61 -3.15 -24.08
C ALA A 491 6.66 -2.22 -23.47
N GLY A 492 7.13 -2.52 -22.25
CA GLY A 492 8.21 -1.76 -21.63
C GLY A 492 9.51 -1.78 -22.45
N MET A 493 9.87 -2.93 -23.01
CA MET A 493 11.03 -3.05 -23.91
C MET A 493 10.88 -2.27 -25.22
N ALA A 494 9.67 -2.22 -25.78
CA ALA A 494 9.39 -1.43 -26.98
C ALA A 494 9.63 0.06 -26.70
N ASP A 495 9.17 0.55 -25.55
CA ASP A 495 9.37 1.92 -25.11
C ASP A 495 10.85 2.27 -24.88
N TYR A 496 11.61 1.40 -24.21
CA TYR A 496 13.05 1.61 -24.08
C TYR A 496 13.77 1.64 -25.43
N THR A 497 13.32 0.83 -26.39
CA THR A 497 13.87 0.82 -27.74
C THR A 497 13.60 2.14 -28.46
N GLU A 498 12.40 2.71 -28.30
CA GLU A 498 12.08 4.01 -28.86
C GLU A 498 12.87 5.14 -28.18
N ALA A 499 13.06 5.09 -26.86
CA ALA A 499 13.92 6.03 -26.16
C ALA A 499 15.38 5.98 -26.66
N ILE A 500 15.93 4.78 -26.86
CA ILE A 500 17.27 4.58 -27.44
C ILE A 500 17.32 5.13 -28.87
N ARG A 501 16.26 4.97 -29.67
CA ARG A 501 16.19 5.51 -31.03
C ARG A 501 16.25 7.04 -31.03
N LEU A 502 15.61 7.68 -30.06
CA LEU A 502 15.60 9.14 -29.91
C LEU A 502 16.94 9.67 -29.39
N GLU A 503 17.57 8.97 -28.43
CA GLU A 503 18.84 9.36 -27.81
C GLU A 503 19.85 8.20 -27.77
N PRO A 504 20.49 7.85 -28.90
CA PRO A 504 21.35 6.66 -29.00
C PRO A 504 22.67 6.75 -28.23
N LYS A 505 23.03 7.95 -27.73
CA LYS A 505 24.21 8.16 -26.88
C LYS A 505 23.88 8.21 -25.39
N ASN A 506 22.61 8.07 -25.03
CA ASN A 506 22.18 8.06 -23.63
C ASN A 506 22.27 6.62 -23.11
N PRO A 507 23.19 6.31 -22.16
CA PRO A 507 23.38 4.95 -21.68
C PRO A 507 22.15 4.41 -20.93
N ILE A 508 21.31 5.29 -20.38
CA ILE A 508 20.27 4.86 -19.45
C ILE A 508 19.16 4.05 -20.15
N GLY A 509 18.84 4.37 -21.42
CA GLY A 509 17.88 3.58 -22.20
C GLY A 509 18.36 2.13 -22.43
N TYR A 510 19.64 1.94 -22.72
CA TYR A 510 20.25 0.61 -22.84
C TYR A 510 20.25 -0.11 -21.50
N TYR A 511 20.60 0.58 -20.41
CA TYR A 511 20.59 0.02 -19.06
C TYR A 511 19.20 -0.52 -18.67
N ASP A 512 18.15 0.27 -18.87
CA ASP A 512 16.78 -0.12 -18.53
C ASP A 512 16.29 -1.30 -19.39
N ARG A 513 16.60 -1.29 -20.70
CA ARG A 513 16.26 -2.40 -21.60
C ARG A 513 17.02 -3.68 -21.26
N GLY A 514 18.30 -3.56 -20.89
CA GLY A 514 19.13 -4.68 -20.46
C GLY A 514 18.55 -5.37 -19.21
N ARG A 515 18.04 -4.58 -18.25
CA ARG A 515 17.35 -5.11 -17.07
C ARG A 515 16.05 -5.84 -17.43
N ALA A 516 15.24 -5.27 -18.32
CA ALA A 516 14.02 -5.92 -18.77
C ALA A 516 14.29 -7.24 -19.53
N ARG A 517 15.30 -7.26 -20.41
CA ARG A 517 15.75 -8.46 -21.13
C ARG A 517 16.23 -9.56 -20.19
N PHE A 518 17.00 -9.19 -19.16
CA PHE A 518 17.44 -10.13 -18.13
C PHE A 518 16.25 -10.84 -17.45
N HIS A 519 15.22 -10.08 -17.08
CA HIS A 519 14.01 -10.65 -16.46
C HIS A 519 13.19 -11.55 -17.40
N LEU A 520 13.28 -11.35 -18.71
CA LEU A 520 12.68 -12.24 -19.72
C LEU A 520 13.54 -13.47 -20.05
N GLY A 521 14.75 -13.57 -19.48
CA GLY A 521 15.71 -14.63 -19.81
C GLY A 521 16.48 -14.39 -21.11
N ASP A 522 16.33 -13.23 -21.75
CA ASP A 522 17.17 -12.82 -22.89
C ASP A 522 18.54 -12.31 -22.39
N TYR A 523 19.33 -13.24 -21.87
CA TYR A 523 20.65 -12.93 -21.30
C TYR A 523 21.63 -12.41 -22.35
N GLN A 524 21.54 -12.86 -23.60
CA GLN A 524 22.40 -12.39 -24.67
C GLN A 524 22.08 -10.94 -25.07
N GLY A 525 20.79 -10.60 -25.21
CA GLY A 525 20.39 -9.21 -25.47
C GLY A 525 20.68 -8.28 -24.30
N ALA A 526 20.54 -8.76 -23.05
CA ALA A 526 20.92 -8.00 -21.86
C ALA A 526 22.43 -7.72 -21.82
N LEU A 527 23.24 -8.73 -22.13
CA LEU A 527 24.70 -8.61 -22.25
C LEU A 527 25.09 -7.54 -23.28
N ALA A 528 24.45 -7.56 -24.46
CA ALA A 528 24.70 -6.59 -25.52
C ALA A 528 24.39 -5.16 -25.08
N ASP A 529 23.26 -4.95 -24.39
CA ASP A 529 22.87 -3.63 -23.89
C ASP A 529 23.85 -3.13 -22.80
N TYR A 530 24.23 -3.96 -21.84
CA TYR A 530 25.22 -3.55 -20.82
C TYR A 530 26.61 -3.30 -21.39
N ASN A 531 27.01 -4.02 -22.44
CA ASN A 531 28.23 -3.71 -23.18
C ASN A 531 28.18 -2.30 -23.77
N THR A 532 27.05 -1.89 -24.36
CA THR A 532 26.87 -0.53 -24.88
C THR A 532 26.87 0.51 -23.76
N VAL A 533 26.22 0.23 -22.61
CA VAL A 533 26.29 1.11 -21.43
C VAL A 533 27.74 1.37 -21.03
N LEU A 534 28.54 0.30 -20.91
CA LEU A 534 29.94 0.40 -20.48
C LEU A 534 30.89 0.94 -21.55
N GLN A 535 30.51 0.91 -22.82
CA GLN A 535 31.21 1.65 -23.89
C GLN A 535 30.98 3.17 -23.78
N ILE A 536 29.78 3.59 -23.38
CA ILE A 536 29.41 5.01 -23.24
C ILE A 536 29.90 5.56 -21.89
N ASP A 537 29.72 4.79 -20.81
CA ASP A 537 30.11 5.14 -19.43
C ASP A 537 30.90 3.98 -18.79
N PRO A 538 32.24 3.95 -18.98
CA PRO A 538 33.10 2.90 -18.43
C PRO A 538 33.19 2.85 -16.90
N ASN A 539 32.67 3.87 -16.20
CA ASN A 539 32.70 3.96 -14.74
C ASN A 539 31.38 3.51 -14.09
N ASN A 540 30.40 3.06 -14.88
CA ASN A 540 29.10 2.64 -14.38
C ASN A 540 29.15 1.33 -13.58
N SER A 541 29.27 1.43 -12.25
CA SER A 541 29.35 0.27 -11.35
C SER A 541 28.12 -0.64 -11.44
N GLU A 542 26.92 -0.08 -11.55
CA GLU A 542 25.68 -0.86 -11.64
C GLU A 542 25.60 -1.70 -12.92
N ALA A 543 26.06 -1.16 -14.05
CA ALA A 543 26.12 -1.90 -15.30
C ALA A 543 27.08 -3.09 -15.23
N TYR A 544 28.24 -2.94 -14.58
CA TYR A 544 29.12 -4.08 -14.28
C TYR A 544 28.44 -5.10 -13.36
N ALA A 545 27.76 -4.66 -12.30
CA ALA A 545 27.08 -5.57 -11.37
C ALA A 545 25.96 -6.38 -12.04
N ASN A 546 25.18 -5.72 -12.91
CA ASN A 546 24.13 -6.38 -13.68
C ASN A 546 24.69 -7.30 -14.78
N ARG A 547 25.77 -6.89 -15.47
CA ARG A 547 26.46 -7.73 -16.46
C ARG A 547 27.11 -8.96 -15.81
N CYS A 548 27.66 -8.82 -14.60
CA CYS A 548 28.07 -9.95 -13.76
C CYS A 548 26.91 -10.93 -13.52
N SER A 549 25.71 -10.44 -13.17
CA SER A 549 24.52 -11.29 -12.99
C SER A 549 24.12 -12.01 -14.28
N VAL A 550 24.26 -11.34 -15.43
CA VAL A 550 24.03 -11.97 -16.75
C VAL A 550 25.00 -13.12 -16.99
N TYR A 551 26.30 -12.92 -16.72
CA TYR A 551 27.31 -13.97 -16.87
C TYR A 551 27.07 -15.18 -15.95
N ILE A 552 26.60 -14.97 -14.71
CA ILE A 552 26.20 -16.06 -13.81
C ILE A 552 25.10 -16.92 -14.44
N ASN A 553 24.10 -16.30 -15.06
CA ASN A 553 22.98 -17.01 -15.70
C ASN A 553 23.36 -17.66 -17.04
N LEU A 554 24.47 -17.20 -17.65
CA LEU A 554 25.11 -17.87 -18.79
C LEU A 554 26.14 -18.92 -18.37
N TRP A 555 26.30 -19.16 -17.06
CA TRP A 555 27.28 -20.06 -16.45
C TRP A 555 28.76 -19.71 -16.74
N ASP A 556 29.04 -18.47 -17.15
CA ASP A 556 30.41 -17.95 -17.33
C ASP A 556 30.87 -17.28 -16.04
N TYR A 557 31.18 -18.10 -15.03
CA TYR A 557 31.51 -17.62 -13.69
C TYR A 557 32.83 -16.84 -13.62
N ASP A 558 33.78 -17.15 -14.50
CA ASP A 558 35.05 -16.43 -14.57
C ASP A 558 34.86 -14.98 -15.05
N GLN A 559 34.02 -14.76 -16.07
CA GLN A 559 33.68 -13.39 -16.50
C GLN A 559 32.78 -12.69 -15.48
N ALA A 560 31.87 -13.41 -14.83
CA ALA A 560 31.07 -12.86 -13.75
C ALA A 560 31.96 -12.29 -12.63
N ILE A 561 32.96 -13.05 -12.17
CA ILE A 561 33.88 -12.61 -11.10
C ILE A 561 34.63 -11.34 -11.52
N LYS A 562 35.09 -11.25 -12.77
CA LYS A 562 35.76 -10.04 -13.28
C LYS A 562 34.83 -8.83 -13.21
N ASP A 563 33.64 -8.93 -13.76
CA ASP A 563 32.68 -7.82 -13.77
C ASP A 563 32.22 -7.42 -12.37
N CYS A 564 31.93 -8.38 -11.50
CA CYS A 564 31.60 -8.08 -10.12
C CYS A 564 32.76 -7.39 -9.40
N THR A 565 34.01 -7.77 -9.69
CA THR A 565 35.19 -7.11 -9.14
C THR A 565 35.33 -5.68 -9.65
N GLU A 566 35.09 -5.45 -10.95
CA GLU A 566 35.07 -4.09 -11.51
C GLU A 566 33.98 -3.23 -10.86
N ALA A 567 32.78 -3.77 -10.65
CA ALA A 567 31.69 -3.07 -9.95
C ALA A 567 32.12 -2.66 -8.52
N ILE A 568 32.67 -3.61 -7.75
CA ILE A 568 33.15 -3.39 -6.38
C ILE A 568 34.26 -2.34 -6.32
N ASN A 569 35.23 -2.40 -7.24
CA ASN A 569 36.36 -1.46 -7.26
C ASN A 569 35.91 -0.01 -7.51
N ARG A 570 34.81 0.19 -8.25
CA ARG A 570 34.24 1.52 -8.53
C ARG A 570 33.36 2.00 -7.38
N THR A 571 32.45 1.15 -6.95
CA THR A 571 31.52 1.46 -5.87
C THR A 571 31.15 0.15 -5.15
N PRO A 572 31.75 -0.12 -3.98
CA PRO A 572 31.40 -1.28 -3.17
C PRO A 572 29.89 -1.28 -2.87
N ASN A 573 29.19 -2.35 -3.26
CA ASN A 573 27.77 -2.52 -3.01
C ASN A 573 27.45 -4.00 -2.75
N GLU A 574 26.38 -4.26 -2.00
CA GLU A 574 25.99 -5.58 -1.55
C GLU A 574 25.63 -6.51 -2.71
N VAL A 575 25.05 -5.98 -3.79
CA VAL A 575 24.61 -6.75 -4.96
C VAL A 575 25.81 -7.37 -5.67
N ALA A 576 26.87 -6.59 -5.90
CA ALA A 576 28.08 -7.05 -6.57
C ALA A 576 28.83 -8.11 -5.74
N TYR A 577 28.93 -7.89 -4.41
CA TYR A 577 29.50 -8.90 -3.50
C TYR A 577 28.68 -10.19 -3.49
N ASN A 578 27.35 -10.11 -3.37
CA ASN A 578 26.50 -11.29 -3.35
C ASN A 578 26.53 -12.04 -4.69
N ASN A 579 26.56 -11.34 -5.83
CA ASN A 579 26.73 -11.97 -7.14
C ASN A 579 28.09 -12.66 -7.27
N ARG A 580 29.18 -12.04 -6.79
CA ARG A 580 30.52 -12.66 -6.79
C ARG A 580 30.58 -13.89 -5.87
N CYS A 581 29.88 -13.85 -4.74
CA CYS A 581 29.67 -15.00 -3.86
C CYS A 581 29.02 -16.17 -4.61
N ILE A 582 27.94 -15.92 -5.37
CA ILE A 582 27.26 -16.95 -6.18
C ILE A 582 28.21 -17.52 -7.25
N ALA A 583 29.00 -16.68 -7.93
CA ALA A 583 29.96 -17.15 -8.92
C ALA A 583 31.05 -18.05 -8.30
N ASN A 584 31.64 -17.61 -7.18
CA ASN A 584 32.62 -18.41 -6.42
C ASN A 584 32.03 -19.72 -5.89
N LEU A 585 30.77 -19.71 -5.43
CA LEU A 585 30.06 -20.91 -4.98
C LEU A 585 29.94 -21.95 -6.10
N ASN A 586 29.60 -21.51 -7.33
CA ASN A 586 29.50 -22.41 -8.49
C ASN A 586 30.86 -22.93 -8.97
N LEU A 587 31.93 -22.15 -8.80
CA LEU A 587 33.32 -22.61 -8.99
C LEU A 587 33.84 -23.47 -7.83
N LYS A 588 33.03 -23.67 -6.78
CA LYS A 588 33.38 -24.41 -5.54
C LYS A 588 34.51 -23.77 -4.73
N ASP A 589 34.79 -22.49 -4.93
CA ASP A 589 35.68 -21.69 -4.08
C ASP A 589 34.89 -21.18 -2.86
N TYR A 590 34.56 -22.11 -1.96
CA TYR A 590 33.72 -21.82 -0.80
C TYR A 590 34.31 -20.75 0.14
N PRO A 591 35.63 -20.70 0.42
CA PRO A 591 36.20 -19.64 1.25
C PRO A 591 35.94 -18.24 0.68
N LYS A 592 36.19 -18.02 -0.61
CA LYS A 592 35.89 -16.72 -1.24
C LYS A 592 34.41 -16.42 -1.31
N ALA A 593 33.58 -17.42 -1.56
CA ALA A 593 32.12 -17.25 -1.52
C ALA A 593 31.65 -16.76 -0.14
N ILE A 594 32.11 -17.39 0.93
CA ILE A 594 31.77 -17.00 2.31
C ILE A 594 32.24 -15.59 2.63
N GLU A 595 33.45 -15.21 2.19
CA GLU A 595 34.00 -13.86 2.36
C GLU A 595 33.12 -12.82 1.65
N ASP A 596 32.81 -13.03 0.37
CA ASP A 596 32.01 -12.11 -0.44
C ASP A 596 30.58 -11.97 0.11
N CYS A 597 29.92 -13.08 0.45
CA CYS A 597 28.59 -13.01 1.06
C CYS A 597 28.62 -12.32 2.43
N SER A 598 29.70 -12.46 3.20
CA SER A 598 29.85 -11.75 4.48
C SER A 598 30.00 -10.25 4.28
N LYS A 599 30.72 -9.82 3.24
CA LYS A 599 30.82 -8.41 2.86
C LYS A 599 29.48 -7.83 2.40
N ALA A 600 28.69 -8.59 1.64
CA ALA A 600 27.34 -8.18 1.28
C ALA A 600 26.47 -7.93 2.54
N ILE A 601 26.52 -8.84 3.52
CA ILE A 601 25.79 -8.71 4.80
C ILE A 601 26.31 -7.53 5.65
N GLU A 602 27.62 -7.27 5.64
CA GLU A 602 28.21 -6.13 6.36
C GLU A 602 27.72 -4.79 5.81
N ILE A 603 27.58 -4.68 4.48
CA ILE A 603 27.02 -3.49 3.81
C ILE A 603 25.52 -3.39 4.06
N LYS A 604 24.80 -4.51 3.96
CA LYS A 604 23.35 -4.57 4.12
C LYS A 604 22.94 -5.72 5.06
N GLY A 605 22.80 -5.38 6.34
CA GLY A 605 22.52 -6.35 7.41
C GLY A 605 21.17 -7.04 7.34
N ASP A 606 20.24 -6.56 6.52
CA ASP A 606 18.92 -7.17 6.28
C ASP A 606 18.82 -7.88 4.90
N ASP A 607 19.94 -8.15 4.23
CA ASP A 607 19.94 -8.93 2.99
C ASP A 607 19.78 -10.44 3.25
N TYR A 608 18.53 -10.90 3.34
CA TYR A 608 18.20 -12.31 3.55
C TYR A 608 18.74 -13.24 2.44
N LYS A 609 18.95 -12.73 1.21
CA LYS A 609 19.50 -13.53 0.10
C LYS A 609 20.99 -13.78 0.33
N ALA A 610 21.72 -12.77 0.80
CA ALA A 610 23.13 -12.92 1.14
C ALA A 610 23.33 -13.92 2.30
N TYR A 611 22.46 -13.91 3.32
CA TYR A 611 22.46 -14.95 4.36
C TYR A 611 22.21 -16.34 3.77
N SER A 612 21.20 -16.49 2.92
CA SER A 612 20.88 -17.78 2.29
C SER A 612 22.04 -18.30 1.42
N ASN A 613 22.68 -17.44 0.64
CA ASN A 613 23.83 -17.79 -0.18
C ASN A 613 25.07 -18.14 0.66
N ARG A 614 25.32 -17.41 1.75
CA ARG A 614 26.40 -17.77 2.70
C ARG A 614 26.13 -19.10 3.38
N GLY A 615 24.87 -19.37 3.74
CA GLY A 615 24.43 -20.65 4.27
C GLY A 615 24.68 -21.81 3.29
N LEU A 616 24.43 -21.60 2.00
CA LEU A 616 24.75 -22.57 0.95
C LEU A 616 26.26 -22.82 0.86
N ALA A 617 27.06 -21.75 0.86
CA ALA A 617 28.52 -21.85 0.81
C ALA A 617 29.11 -22.58 2.03
N ARG A 618 28.63 -22.25 3.24
CA ARG A 618 29.03 -22.93 4.49
C ARG A 618 28.60 -24.39 4.49
N SER A 619 27.39 -24.70 4.07
CA SER A 619 26.91 -26.09 3.95
C SER A 619 27.75 -26.90 2.96
N ALA A 620 28.17 -26.29 1.83
CA ALA A 620 29.05 -26.92 0.86
C ALA A 620 30.49 -27.10 1.41
N ALA A 621 30.95 -26.18 2.24
CA ALA A 621 32.19 -26.26 3.01
C ALA A 621 32.11 -27.16 4.26
N GLN A 622 30.97 -27.83 4.50
CA GLN A 622 30.69 -28.69 5.66
C GLN A 622 30.64 -27.95 7.02
N ASP A 623 30.57 -26.62 7.02
CA ASP A 623 30.22 -25.80 8.19
C ASP A 623 28.69 -25.79 8.37
N TYR A 624 28.17 -26.89 8.91
CA TYR A 624 26.72 -27.09 9.05
C TYR A 624 26.09 -26.18 10.12
N GLU A 625 26.82 -25.90 11.19
CA GLU A 625 26.36 -25.04 12.28
C GLU A 625 26.26 -23.58 11.81
N GLY A 626 27.28 -23.08 11.11
CA GLY A 626 27.27 -21.77 10.49
C GLY A 626 26.20 -21.65 9.39
N ALA A 627 25.97 -22.71 8.61
CA ALA A 627 24.89 -22.74 7.62
C ALA A 627 23.49 -22.64 8.26
N ILE A 628 23.22 -23.39 9.34
CA ILE A 628 21.95 -23.30 10.07
C ILE A 628 21.75 -21.90 10.66
N ALA A 629 22.81 -21.29 11.22
CA ALA A 629 22.75 -19.94 11.75
C ALA A 629 22.38 -18.92 10.67
N ASP A 630 23.00 -19.02 9.49
CA ASP A 630 22.71 -18.14 8.35
C ASP A 630 21.28 -18.31 7.82
N TYR A 631 20.83 -19.54 7.57
CA TYR A 631 19.44 -19.76 7.14
C TYR A 631 18.44 -19.28 8.18
N THR A 632 18.72 -19.48 9.48
CA THR A 632 17.85 -19.00 10.55
C THR A 632 17.75 -17.48 10.52
N GLN A 633 18.86 -16.77 10.30
CA GLN A 633 18.81 -15.33 10.20
C GLN A 633 18.12 -14.84 8.93
N GLY A 634 18.34 -15.49 7.79
CA GLY A 634 17.59 -15.23 6.55
C GLY A 634 16.08 -15.40 6.74
N ILE A 635 15.66 -16.47 7.44
CA ILE A 635 14.25 -16.74 7.77
C ILE A 635 13.68 -15.69 8.74
N ASN A 636 14.46 -15.23 9.73
CA ASN A 636 14.00 -14.17 10.64
C ASN A 636 13.73 -12.85 9.91
N ILE A 637 14.52 -12.55 8.87
CA ILE A 637 14.36 -11.36 8.03
C ILE A 637 13.20 -11.55 7.05
N ASN A 638 13.14 -12.70 6.37
CA ASN A 638 12.06 -13.06 5.44
C ASN A 638 11.42 -14.42 5.81
N PRO A 639 10.36 -14.41 6.64
CA PRO A 639 9.70 -15.64 7.09
C PRO A 639 8.97 -16.44 6.01
N ASN A 640 8.82 -15.87 4.80
CA ASN A 640 8.12 -16.48 3.67
C ASN A 640 9.08 -17.15 2.66
N ASP A 641 10.38 -17.21 2.95
CA ASP A 641 11.37 -17.86 2.09
C ASP A 641 11.33 -19.39 2.22
N ALA A 642 10.51 -20.04 1.39
CA ALA A 642 10.38 -21.50 1.36
C ALA A 642 11.71 -22.21 1.05
N GLU A 643 12.61 -21.59 0.27
CA GLU A 643 13.88 -22.19 -0.12
C GLU A 643 14.86 -22.19 1.06
N ALA A 644 14.89 -21.12 1.86
CA ALA A 644 15.69 -21.07 3.08
C ALA A 644 15.30 -22.18 4.07
N TYR A 645 13.99 -22.44 4.27
CA TYR A 645 13.53 -23.59 5.07
C TYR A 645 13.96 -24.92 4.46
N GLY A 646 13.77 -25.11 3.15
CA GLY A 646 14.17 -26.35 2.46
C GLY A 646 15.69 -26.61 2.55
N ASN A 647 16.50 -25.56 2.48
CA ASN A 647 17.95 -25.65 2.58
C ASN A 647 18.39 -25.92 4.03
N ARG A 648 17.79 -25.27 5.03
CA ARG A 648 18.05 -25.55 6.44
C ARG A 648 17.65 -26.97 6.82
N ALA A 649 16.53 -27.46 6.30
CA ALA A 649 16.08 -28.84 6.46
C ALA A 649 17.14 -29.84 5.96
N GLN A 650 17.69 -29.62 4.76
CA GLN A 650 18.75 -30.47 4.21
C GLN A 650 20.00 -30.52 5.10
N VAL A 651 20.39 -29.39 5.69
CA VAL A 651 21.51 -29.37 6.66
C VAL A 651 21.15 -30.12 7.93
N HIS A 652 19.93 -29.98 8.44
CA HIS A 652 19.44 -30.78 9.56
C HIS A 652 19.46 -32.29 9.26
N VAL A 653 19.11 -32.72 8.03
CA VAL A 653 19.23 -34.13 7.60
C VAL A 653 20.68 -34.61 7.68
N ARG A 654 21.65 -33.83 7.17
CA ARG A 654 23.08 -34.18 7.23
C ARG A 654 23.59 -34.32 8.67
N MET A 655 23.03 -33.55 9.59
CA MET A 655 23.33 -33.62 11.03
C MET A 655 22.47 -34.66 11.79
N LYS A 656 21.63 -35.44 11.09
CA LYS A 656 20.68 -36.40 11.67
C LYS A 656 19.66 -35.78 12.66
N ASN A 657 19.40 -34.48 12.53
CA ASN A 657 18.39 -33.75 13.29
C ASN A 657 17.01 -33.89 12.62
N TYR A 658 16.50 -35.12 12.53
CA TYR A 658 15.34 -35.45 11.70
C TYR A 658 14.05 -34.71 12.07
N ASP A 659 13.77 -34.50 13.37
CA ASP A 659 12.59 -33.75 13.82
C ASP A 659 12.59 -32.31 13.30
N LYS A 660 13.74 -31.64 13.37
CA LYS A 660 13.92 -30.27 12.85
C LYS A 660 13.82 -30.23 11.33
N ALA A 661 14.39 -31.22 10.64
CA ALA A 661 14.28 -31.33 9.19
C ALA A 661 12.83 -31.50 8.73
N ILE A 662 12.03 -32.34 9.38
CA ILE A 662 10.61 -32.52 9.07
C ILE A 662 9.83 -31.22 9.28
N ALA A 663 10.09 -30.51 10.39
CA ALA A 663 9.43 -29.23 10.68
C ALA A 663 9.73 -28.18 9.61
N ASP A 664 11.00 -28.04 9.21
CA ASP A 664 11.41 -27.10 8.16
C ASP A 664 10.85 -27.47 6.79
N TYR A 665 10.87 -28.76 6.40
CA TYR A 665 10.25 -29.18 5.15
C TYR A 665 8.74 -28.96 5.14
N ALA A 666 8.06 -29.22 6.26
CA ALA A 666 6.62 -28.97 6.38
C ALA A 666 6.30 -27.47 6.22
N GLN A 667 7.14 -26.60 6.79
CA GLN A 667 7.01 -25.16 6.63
C GLN A 667 7.28 -24.71 5.19
N ALA A 668 8.32 -25.24 4.54
CA ALA A 668 8.62 -24.98 3.13
C ALA A 668 7.44 -25.37 2.21
N ILE A 669 6.83 -26.53 2.46
CA ILE A 669 5.65 -27.03 1.73
C ILE A 669 4.43 -26.13 1.98
N ARG A 670 4.23 -25.66 3.21
CA ARG A 670 3.12 -24.76 3.55
C ARG A 670 3.22 -23.43 2.79
N LEU A 671 4.44 -22.89 2.65
CA LEU A 671 4.71 -21.65 1.92
C LEU A 671 4.64 -21.85 0.40
N LYS A 672 5.11 -23.00 -0.09
CA LYS A 672 5.17 -23.35 -1.51
C LYS A 672 4.62 -24.76 -1.74
N PRO A 673 3.28 -24.92 -1.90
CA PRO A 673 2.66 -26.24 -2.06
C PRO A 673 3.13 -27.04 -3.29
N ASN A 674 3.71 -26.38 -4.29
CA ASN A 674 4.29 -27.02 -5.47
C ASN A 674 5.80 -27.31 -5.34
N TYR A 675 6.37 -27.27 -4.13
CA TYR A 675 7.80 -27.49 -3.91
C TYR A 675 8.17 -28.99 -3.88
N ALA A 676 8.29 -29.60 -5.07
CA ALA A 676 8.56 -31.03 -5.23
C ALA A 676 9.76 -31.54 -4.39
N ALA A 677 10.86 -30.79 -4.36
CA ALA A 677 12.07 -31.15 -3.62
C ALA A 677 11.86 -31.19 -2.09
N ALA A 678 10.97 -30.35 -1.54
CA ALA A 678 10.67 -30.37 -0.11
C ALA A 678 9.85 -31.61 0.28
N TYR A 679 8.89 -32.01 -0.56
CA TYR A 679 8.17 -33.29 -0.38
C TYR A 679 9.14 -34.47 -0.48
N TYR A 680 9.97 -34.51 -1.52
CA TYR A 680 10.95 -35.58 -1.69
C TYR A 680 11.93 -35.66 -0.50
N GLY A 681 12.46 -34.52 -0.07
CA GLY A 681 13.35 -34.42 1.09
C GLY A 681 12.70 -34.90 2.38
N ARG A 682 11.45 -34.48 2.65
CA ARG A 682 10.69 -34.96 3.83
C ARG A 682 10.39 -36.45 3.75
N GLY A 683 10.06 -36.96 2.57
CA GLY A 683 9.86 -38.38 2.31
C GLY A 683 11.11 -39.20 2.65
N LEU A 684 12.30 -38.75 2.24
CA LEU A 684 13.56 -39.39 2.61
C LEU A 684 13.78 -39.42 4.14
N VAL A 685 13.50 -38.31 4.83
CA VAL A 685 13.61 -38.28 6.31
C VAL A 685 12.63 -39.24 6.97
N ARG A 686 11.40 -39.33 6.45
CA ARG A 686 10.38 -40.28 6.93
C ARG A 686 10.81 -41.74 6.78
N VAL A 687 11.56 -42.07 5.73
CA VAL A 687 12.18 -43.40 5.60
C VAL A 687 13.16 -43.68 6.74
N GLU A 688 14.04 -42.72 7.06
CA GLU A 688 15.05 -42.87 8.12
C GLU A 688 14.43 -43.05 9.52
N ILE A 689 13.29 -42.41 9.79
CA ILE A 689 12.57 -42.55 11.07
C ILE A 689 11.54 -43.69 11.10
N GLY A 690 11.42 -44.46 10.01
CA GLY A 690 10.52 -45.62 9.92
C GLY A 690 9.05 -45.32 9.59
N ASP A 691 8.68 -44.07 9.28
CA ASP A 691 7.33 -43.70 8.81
C ASP A 691 7.16 -44.03 7.32
N LYS A 692 6.99 -45.33 7.03
CA LYS A 692 6.82 -45.83 5.66
C LYS A 692 5.60 -45.23 4.96
N SER A 693 4.47 -45.10 5.66
CA SER A 693 3.23 -44.54 5.12
C SER A 693 3.38 -43.08 4.71
N GLY A 694 3.93 -42.25 5.59
CA GLY A 694 4.15 -40.84 5.29
C GLY A 694 5.22 -40.63 4.23
N ALA A 695 6.24 -41.50 4.16
CA ALA A 695 7.25 -41.45 3.11
C ALA A 695 6.65 -41.72 1.72
N ILE A 696 5.81 -42.76 1.58
CA ILE A 696 5.13 -43.07 0.31
C ILE A 696 4.26 -41.89 -0.13
N SER A 697 3.45 -41.33 0.78
CA SER A 697 2.59 -40.19 0.46
C SER A 697 3.39 -38.96 -0.02
N ASP A 698 4.51 -38.66 0.64
CA ASP A 698 5.39 -37.56 0.23
C ASP A 698 6.05 -37.83 -1.14
N PHE A 699 6.48 -39.07 -1.42
CA PHE A 699 7.05 -39.42 -2.72
C PHE A 699 6.03 -39.42 -3.84
N GLU A 700 4.78 -39.82 -3.60
CA GLU A 700 3.70 -39.74 -4.58
C GLU A 700 3.45 -38.29 -4.98
N GLN A 701 3.33 -37.40 -3.99
CA GLN A 701 3.13 -35.98 -4.22
C GLN A 701 4.36 -35.34 -4.90
N ALA A 702 5.57 -35.67 -4.47
CA ALA A 702 6.80 -35.21 -5.13
C ALA A 702 6.86 -35.67 -6.58
N GLY A 703 6.54 -36.94 -6.86
CA GLY A 703 6.52 -37.49 -8.21
C GLY A 703 5.52 -36.78 -9.12
N LYS A 704 4.30 -36.54 -8.63
CA LYS A 704 3.28 -35.76 -9.36
C LYS A 704 3.82 -34.37 -9.72
N LEU A 705 4.36 -33.64 -8.75
CA LEU A 705 4.89 -32.30 -8.95
C LEU A 705 6.11 -32.29 -9.89
N TYR A 706 7.01 -33.25 -9.78
CA TYR A 706 8.14 -33.39 -10.70
C TYR A 706 7.69 -33.61 -12.14
N LEU A 707 6.63 -34.40 -12.36
CA LEU A 707 6.07 -34.61 -13.69
C LEU A 707 5.44 -33.33 -14.25
N GLU A 708 4.65 -32.61 -13.44
CA GLU A 708 4.07 -31.31 -13.81
C GLU A 708 5.15 -30.27 -14.16
N GLN A 709 6.32 -30.37 -13.54
CA GLN A 709 7.48 -29.49 -13.78
C GLN A 709 8.39 -29.97 -14.91
N GLY A 710 8.08 -31.10 -15.58
CA GLY A 710 8.92 -31.69 -16.62
C GLY A 710 10.22 -32.34 -16.11
N LEU A 711 10.39 -32.48 -14.80
CA LEU A 711 11.57 -33.05 -14.13
C LEU A 711 11.49 -34.59 -14.08
N THR A 712 11.61 -35.22 -15.24
CA THR A 712 11.44 -36.69 -15.39
C THR A 712 12.39 -37.53 -14.53
N GLY A 713 13.59 -37.01 -14.20
CA GLY A 713 14.53 -37.66 -13.28
C GLY A 713 13.97 -37.78 -11.86
N GLY A 714 13.50 -36.66 -11.29
CA GLY A 714 12.91 -36.64 -9.95
C GLY A 714 11.65 -37.51 -9.85
N TYR A 715 10.84 -37.56 -10.91
CA TYR A 715 9.71 -38.49 -10.99
C TYR A 715 10.16 -39.96 -10.91
N LYS A 716 11.15 -40.36 -11.71
CA LYS A 716 11.69 -41.73 -11.69
C LYS A 716 12.25 -42.10 -10.33
N ASP A 717 12.98 -41.18 -9.70
CA ASP A 717 13.54 -41.40 -8.36
C ASP A 717 12.43 -41.58 -7.32
N ALA A 718 11.41 -40.72 -7.33
CA ALA A 718 10.25 -40.88 -6.44
C ALA A 718 9.55 -42.24 -6.62
N GLN A 719 9.31 -42.67 -7.86
CA GLN A 719 8.73 -43.98 -8.16
C GLN A 719 9.61 -45.14 -7.70
N PHE A 720 10.93 -45.00 -7.83
CA PHE A 720 11.88 -45.99 -7.31
C PHE A 720 11.79 -46.10 -5.79
N GLN A 721 11.74 -44.96 -5.07
CA GLN A 721 11.59 -44.96 -3.62
C GLN A 721 10.28 -45.62 -3.16
N ILE A 722 9.17 -45.33 -3.83
CA ILE A 722 7.85 -45.93 -3.55
C ILE A 722 7.92 -47.45 -3.71
N LYS A 723 8.43 -47.95 -4.85
CA LYS A 723 8.56 -49.39 -5.10
C LYS A 723 9.41 -50.07 -4.03
N ARG A 724 10.54 -49.48 -3.66
CA ARG A 724 11.45 -49.99 -2.63
C ARG A 724 10.75 -50.12 -1.27
N LEU A 725 9.91 -49.15 -0.89
CA LEU A 725 9.18 -49.18 0.38
C LEU A 725 8.04 -50.21 0.38
N GLN A 726 7.38 -50.42 -0.76
CA GLN A 726 6.29 -51.39 -0.94
C GLN A 726 6.79 -52.83 -1.00
N SER A 727 7.99 -53.07 -1.54
CA SER A 727 8.53 -54.40 -1.75
C SER A 727 9.09 -55.09 -0.49
N GLY A 728 9.12 -54.41 0.66
CA GLY A 728 9.51 -54.96 1.97
C GLY A 728 10.87 -55.67 1.99
N SER A 729 11.95 -54.93 2.22
CA SER A 729 13.22 -55.52 2.68
C SER A 729 13.15 -55.87 4.16
#